data_AF-A0AAT9FLN8-F1
#
_entry.id   AF-A0AAT9FLN8-F1
#
_cell.length_a   1.000
_cell.length_b   1.000
_cell.length_c   1.000
_cell.angle_alpha   90.00
_cell.angle_beta   90.00
_cell.angle_gamma   90.00
#
_symmetry.space_group_name_H-M   'P 1'
#
loop_
_entity.id
_entity.type
_entity.pdbx_description
1 polymer ?
#
loop_
_entity_poly.entity_id
_entity_poly.type
_entity_poly.pdbx_seq_one_letter_code
_entity_poly.pdbx_strand_id
1 'polypeptide(L)'
;MKVNVAGSSYDLTIMMVFHVIKRAILQIGNHFHRAIFIGYVTLTAFQMSEAVGQNYALEFNGVDSQIDLSFRPLQEEWTVSAWIKKEGAWAEDEVIIGSGWVTVQEWEDYPLHFSRGKLCAYRTQLFAPDVLPAGWHHIASSWDGKTTRLFIDGKEVAKLKGGRPICPAFMGSDDGKEFFKGQIDEVRIWNKAIPENRIKQWMSKAVTSAHPNYDSLLAYYRFDDRAKDATDYKSEHKADIKKHYKSKLPGDGPQYVLNENVGLQMESHKMKILYAQALKTSFPLAVGQKNIEVLKLKINCEGSKDRRRINAIDLDLSKTSNINSIERIRLWSLGPNAELDGGVELVKGGLAPGKQMTVELDCSLEEGINYIAVCVDLKSTAKPGAAINVTCSKLRCGNTTVDVMPKGSIGLRVIRSTQNNINELKVLNWNIWHGGIEKGKDLGPKQIAEIIKATDADIVTMVETYGSGQKIADMLGYQFYQPSKGANLSILSRYPILETYKSGKSDFFCVGAKVKLPNEREVKLWSIWIRYWGADYTLQQYSKKYTAKDWIQGDLETSYKDLSEILEKDIRKHDDGTTPLIFAGDFNSCSHLDFTEGAAKAGLHNGWVVDMPTHKLMHEAEFKDSYREIHPDESKDHGGTWAANYRWSDDFRIDYIYYKGPGIKALSSEVISHHPQADVLWPGDHSAVLSRFDVSVAK
;
A
#
# COMPACT_ATOMS: atom_id res chain seq x y z
N MET A 1 7.59 -39.60 56.14
CA MET A 1 7.08 -40.24 57.39
C MET A 1 7.10 -39.17 58.48
N LYS A 2 5.97 -38.85 59.12
CA LYS A 2 5.89 -37.79 60.16
C LYS A 2 6.53 -38.25 61.48
N VAL A 3 7.19 -37.37 62.22
CA VAL A 3 6.91 -36.96 63.63
C VAL A 3 7.75 -35.70 63.95
N ASN A 4 7.25 -34.91 64.89
CA ASN A 4 7.59 -33.54 65.26
C ASN A 4 8.22 -33.47 66.68
N VAL A 5 8.80 -32.30 67.02
CA VAL A 5 8.98 -31.64 68.35
C VAL A 5 10.37 -31.60 69.06
N ALA A 6 10.81 -30.34 69.30
CA ALA A 6 11.61 -29.72 70.39
C ALA A 6 13.15 -29.86 70.54
N GLY A 7 13.86 -28.71 70.50
CA GLY A 7 14.77 -28.28 71.58
C GLY A 7 16.29 -28.56 71.51
N SER A 8 17.04 -27.78 70.71
CA SER A 8 18.46 -27.32 70.88
C SER A 8 19.56 -28.19 71.55
N SER A 9 20.61 -28.58 70.79
CA SER A 9 22.01 -28.05 70.84
C SER A 9 23.04 -29.00 70.16
N TYR A 10 24.16 -28.42 69.69
CA TYR A 10 25.08 -28.90 68.65
C TYR A 10 26.39 -29.52 69.21
N ASP A 11 27.09 -30.38 68.43
CA ASP A 11 28.28 -30.03 67.60
C ASP A 11 29.26 -31.20 67.33
N LEU A 12 30.12 -30.98 66.31
CA LEU A 12 31.35 -31.67 65.86
C LEU A 12 31.24 -32.80 64.84
N THR A 13 31.27 -32.42 63.56
CA THR A 13 32.42 -32.82 62.71
C THR A 13 32.73 -31.74 61.64
N ILE A 14 33.14 -30.56 62.11
CA ILE A 14 33.93 -29.58 61.34
C ILE A 14 35.34 -30.16 61.19
N MET A 15 35.51 -31.15 60.32
CA MET A 15 36.84 -31.58 59.87
C MET A 15 36.89 -32.07 58.42
N MET A 16 35.73 -32.22 57.75
CA MET A 16 35.68 -32.59 56.33
C MET A 16 35.56 -31.39 55.36
N VAL A 17 35.28 -30.18 55.86
CA VAL A 17 35.05 -28.99 55.01
C VAL A 17 36.35 -28.26 54.61
N PHE A 18 37.42 -28.34 55.41
CA PHE A 18 38.67 -27.62 55.09
C PHE A 18 39.50 -28.25 53.96
N HIS A 19 39.34 -29.56 53.69
CA HIS A 19 40.08 -30.22 52.61
C HIS A 19 39.43 -30.04 51.22
N VAL A 20 38.13 -29.74 51.18
CA VAL A 20 37.38 -29.48 49.95
C VAL A 20 37.57 -28.03 49.48
N ILE A 21 37.66 -27.07 50.40
CA ILE A 21 37.84 -25.64 50.07
C ILE A 21 39.26 -25.36 49.52
N LYS A 22 40.29 -26.07 50.00
CA LYS A 22 41.67 -25.88 49.51
C LYS A 22 41.88 -26.37 48.06
N ARG A 23 41.13 -27.39 47.62
CA ARG A 23 41.13 -27.84 46.21
C ARG A 23 40.28 -26.94 45.30
N ALA A 24 39.23 -26.31 45.82
CA ALA A 24 38.41 -25.36 45.05
C ALA A 24 39.16 -24.05 44.77
N ILE A 25 39.96 -23.53 45.71
CA ILE A 25 40.69 -22.26 45.54
C ILE A 25 41.87 -22.39 44.56
N LEU A 26 42.48 -23.58 44.41
CA LEU A 26 43.56 -23.82 43.44
C LEU A 26 43.06 -24.05 42.00
N GLN A 27 41.79 -24.38 41.78
CA GLN A 27 41.19 -24.44 40.44
C GLN A 27 40.70 -23.08 39.91
N ILE A 28 40.42 -22.12 40.79
CA ILE A 28 39.94 -20.79 40.40
C ILE A 28 41.07 -19.89 39.86
N GLY A 29 42.31 -20.11 40.30
CA GLY A 29 43.49 -19.33 39.85
C GLY A 29 43.88 -19.52 38.38
N ASN A 30 43.66 -20.71 37.81
CA ASN A 30 44.03 -21.00 36.40
C ASN A 30 42.96 -20.62 35.37
N HIS A 31 41.71 -20.38 35.80
CA HIS A 31 40.66 -19.87 34.93
C HIS A 31 40.68 -18.34 34.79
N PHE A 32 41.24 -17.62 35.78
CA PHE A 32 41.29 -16.15 35.75
C PHE A 32 42.28 -15.60 34.71
N HIS A 33 43.40 -16.28 34.44
CA HIS A 33 44.35 -15.85 33.41
C HIS A 33 43.95 -16.23 31.99
N ARG A 34 43.17 -17.31 31.78
CA ARG A 34 42.57 -17.61 30.47
C ARG A 34 41.39 -16.70 30.13
N ALA A 35 40.60 -16.27 31.12
CA ALA A 35 39.49 -15.33 30.91
C ALA A 35 39.98 -13.93 30.52
N ILE A 36 41.11 -13.46 31.08
CA ILE A 36 41.67 -12.15 30.75
C ILE A 36 42.36 -12.17 29.38
N PHE A 37 43.00 -13.27 28.97
CA PHE A 37 43.62 -13.38 27.64
C PHE A 37 42.59 -13.59 26.51
N ILE A 38 41.51 -14.36 26.76
CA ILE A 38 40.38 -14.48 25.83
C ILE A 38 39.58 -13.17 25.79
N GLY A 39 39.46 -12.45 26.91
CA GLY A 39 38.85 -11.11 26.98
C GLY A 39 39.62 -10.06 26.18
N TYR A 40 40.96 -10.08 26.21
CA TYR A 40 41.77 -9.15 25.42
C TYR A 40 41.83 -9.50 23.92
N VAL A 41 41.79 -10.80 23.55
CA VAL A 41 41.72 -11.22 22.13
C VAL A 41 40.31 -11.01 21.55
N THR A 42 39.26 -11.06 22.36
CA THR A 42 37.90 -10.68 21.91
C THR A 42 37.68 -9.17 21.89
N LEU A 43 38.27 -8.37 22.78
CA LEU A 43 38.17 -6.90 22.72
C LEU A 43 39.01 -6.27 21.60
N THR A 44 40.11 -6.89 21.18
CA THR A 44 40.93 -6.40 20.05
C THR A 44 40.48 -6.94 18.69
N ALA A 45 39.76 -8.06 18.65
CA ALA A 45 39.03 -8.51 17.45
C ALA A 45 37.70 -7.76 17.23
N PHE A 46 37.14 -7.12 18.27
CA PHE A 46 35.93 -6.28 18.16
C PHE A 46 36.20 -4.83 17.71
N GLN A 47 37.45 -4.47 17.42
CA GLN A 47 37.81 -3.15 16.90
C GLN A 47 38.32 -3.15 15.46
N MET A 48 38.18 -4.26 14.73
CA MET A 48 38.38 -4.35 13.28
C MET A 48 37.36 -5.31 12.65
N SER A 49 36.07 -5.11 12.89
CA SER A 49 35.08 -5.38 11.86
C SER A 49 34.36 -4.06 11.59
N GLU A 50 34.71 -3.41 10.48
CA GLU A 50 33.79 -2.45 9.88
C GLU A 50 32.42 -3.14 9.81
N ALA A 51 31.37 -2.47 10.31
CA ALA A 51 30.02 -3.01 10.35
C ALA A 51 29.62 -3.54 8.96
N VAL A 52 29.69 -4.85 8.77
CA VAL A 52 29.01 -5.51 7.66
C VAL A 52 27.53 -5.38 8.01
N GLY A 53 26.79 -4.65 7.18
CA GLY A 53 25.33 -4.60 7.31
C GLY A 53 24.78 -6.02 7.40
N GLN A 54 23.87 -6.26 8.34
CA GLN A 54 23.23 -7.57 8.45
C GLN A 54 22.32 -7.75 7.23
N ASN A 55 22.56 -8.84 6.47
CA ASN A 55 21.74 -9.23 5.33
C ASN A 55 20.47 -9.94 5.83
N TYR A 56 19.31 -9.60 5.32
CA TYR A 56 18.03 -10.22 5.68
C TYR A 56 17.34 -10.83 4.47
N ALA A 57 16.56 -11.88 4.73
CA ALA A 57 15.64 -12.47 3.76
C ALA A 57 14.23 -12.47 4.35
N LEU A 58 13.22 -12.69 3.51
CA LEU A 58 11.87 -12.95 3.96
C LEU A 58 11.58 -14.45 3.95
N GLU A 59 11.10 -14.95 5.09
CA GLU A 59 10.68 -16.33 5.29
C GLU A 59 9.18 -16.47 5.07
N PHE A 60 8.82 -17.32 4.11
CA PHE A 60 7.46 -17.67 3.72
C PHE A 60 7.08 -19.03 4.30
N ASN A 61 5.90 -19.10 4.89
CA ASN A 61 5.47 -20.27 5.66
C ASN A 61 4.84 -21.40 4.83
N GLY A 62 4.60 -21.20 3.51
CA GLY A 62 3.93 -22.17 2.65
C GLY A 62 2.43 -22.31 2.87
N VAL A 63 1.78 -21.37 3.58
CA VAL A 63 0.36 -21.48 3.95
C VAL A 63 -0.43 -20.22 3.63
N ASP A 64 0.08 -19.04 3.99
CA ASP A 64 -0.65 -17.77 3.82
C ASP A 64 0.24 -16.54 3.65
N SER A 65 1.56 -16.69 3.64
CA SER A 65 2.50 -15.59 3.46
C SER A 65 2.50 -15.12 2.01
N GLN A 66 2.32 -13.82 1.78
CA GLN A 66 2.42 -13.23 0.45
C GLN A 66 2.93 -11.78 0.50
N ILE A 67 3.40 -11.26 -0.63
CA ILE A 67 3.65 -9.84 -0.80
C ILE A 67 2.93 -9.36 -2.06
N ASP A 68 2.19 -8.27 -1.95
CA ASP A 68 1.56 -7.61 -3.09
C ASP A 68 2.54 -6.61 -3.71
N LEU A 69 3.07 -6.94 -4.89
CA LEU A 69 4.03 -6.11 -5.63
C LEU A 69 3.34 -5.00 -6.43
N SER A 70 2.05 -5.17 -6.69
CA SER A 70 1.21 -4.27 -7.48
C SER A 70 1.84 -3.80 -8.80
N PHE A 71 2.55 -4.71 -9.46
CA PHE A 71 3.39 -4.39 -10.60
C PHE A 71 2.61 -4.36 -11.90
N ARG A 72 3.08 -3.54 -12.85
CA ARG A 72 2.49 -3.46 -14.19
C ARG A 72 2.86 -4.66 -15.06
N PRO A 73 2.01 -5.01 -16.05
CA PRO A 73 2.36 -5.99 -17.05
C PRO A 73 3.63 -5.68 -17.86
N LEU A 74 4.37 -6.72 -18.21
CA LEU A 74 5.53 -6.67 -19.11
C LEU A 74 5.21 -7.47 -20.37
N GLN A 75 5.03 -6.77 -21.50
CA GLN A 75 4.49 -7.34 -22.74
C GLN A 75 5.51 -7.58 -23.86
N GLU A 76 6.73 -7.05 -23.74
CA GLU A 76 7.73 -7.10 -24.81
C GLU A 76 8.89 -8.06 -24.51
N GLU A 77 9.73 -7.70 -23.54
CA GLU A 77 10.81 -8.52 -23.02
C GLU A 77 10.91 -8.33 -21.50
N TRP A 78 11.41 -9.35 -20.81
CA TRP A 78 11.51 -9.30 -19.34
C TRP A 78 12.53 -10.30 -18.79
N THR A 79 12.98 -10.04 -17.56
CA THR A 79 13.68 -11.00 -16.70
C THR A 79 13.16 -10.84 -15.28
N VAL A 80 12.87 -11.96 -14.61
CA VAL A 80 12.53 -11.99 -13.18
C VAL A 80 13.49 -12.96 -12.50
N SER A 81 14.12 -12.53 -11.40
CA SER A 81 15.10 -13.35 -10.68
C SER A 81 15.01 -13.14 -9.18
N ALA A 82 15.44 -14.15 -8.42
CA ALA A 82 15.53 -14.10 -6.96
C ALA A 82 16.59 -15.09 -6.45
N TRP A 83 17.07 -14.88 -5.24
CA TRP A 83 17.65 -15.95 -4.44
C TRP A 83 16.56 -16.63 -3.63
N ILE A 84 16.58 -17.97 -3.60
CA ILE A 84 15.67 -18.74 -2.77
C ILE A 84 16.40 -19.82 -1.97
N LYS A 85 15.87 -20.16 -0.79
CA LYS A 85 16.21 -21.35 -0.02
C LYS A 85 14.93 -22.09 0.33
N LYS A 86 14.68 -23.18 -0.38
CA LYS A 86 13.51 -24.04 -0.17
C LYS A 86 13.56 -24.71 1.21
N GLU A 87 12.44 -24.71 1.92
CA GLU A 87 12.24 -25.50 3.14
C GLU A 87 11.28 -26.67 2.89
N GLY A 88 11.69 -27.87 3.31
CA GLY A 88 10.87 -29.07 3.20
C GLY A 88 10.78 -29.63 1.77
N ALA A 89 9.84 -30.54 1.56
CA ALA A 89 9.56 -31.11 0.24
C ALA A 89 8.86 -30.06 -0.65
N TRP A 90 9.09 -30.17 -1.95
CA TRP A 90 8.33 -29.42 -2.94
C TRP A 90 6.88 -29.91 -3.00
N ALA A 91 5.93 -28.97 -3.03
CA ALA A 91 4.57 -29.24 -3.46
C ALA A 91 4.51 -29.55 -4.97
N GLU A 92 3.29 -29.79 -5.48
CA GLU A 92 3.09 -29.94 -6.92
C GLU A 92 3.49 -28.65 -7.65
N ASP A 93 3.07 -27.50 -7.14
CA ASP A 93 3.41 -26.18 -7.66
C ASP A 93 3.71 -25.22 -6.49
N GLU A 94 4.80 -24.47 -6.60
CA GLU A 94 5.20 -23.41 -5.66
C GLU A 94 5.64 -22.16 -6.41
N VAL A 95 5.02 -21.02 -6.09
CA VAL A 95 5.17 -19.75 -6.80
C VAL A 95 6.09 -18.81 -6.03
N ILE A 96 7.17 -18.37 -6.68
CA ILE A 96 8.08 -17.35 -6.13
C ILE A 96 7.56 -15.97 -6.51
N ILE A 97 7.20 -15.78 -7.78
CA ILE A 97 6.55 -14.57 -8.30
C ILE A 97 5.35 -15.00 -9.14
N GLY A 98 4.17 -14.53 -8.77
CA GLY A 98 2.87 -14.85 -9.38
C GLY A 98 2.23 -13.65 -10.09
N SER A 99 1.26 -13.93 -10.97
CA SER A 99 0.47 -12.90 -11.67
C SER A 99 -0.88 -12.62 -11.01
N GLY A 100 -1.36 -13.55 -10.18
CA GLY A 100 -2.51 -13.42 -9.32
C GLY A 100 -3.85 -13.29 -10.02
N TRP A 101 -4.67 -12.34 -9.54
CA TRP A 101 -6.14 -12.20 -9.62
C TRP A 101 -6.84 -12.71 -10.89
N VAL A 102 -6.21 -12.57 -12.06
CA VAL A 102 -6.83 -12.97 -13.33
C VAL A 102 -5.84 -13.68 -14.24
N THR A 103 -6.26 -14.87 -14.68
CA THR A 103 -5.56 -15.67 -15.69
C THR A 103 -5.91 -15.18 -17.09
N VAL A 104 -4.94 -14.64 -17.81
CA VAL A 104 -5.06 -14.35 -19.25
C VAL A 104 -4.40 -15.51 -20.01
N GLN A 105 -5.17 -16.25 -20.81
CA GLN A 105 -4.69 -17.48 -21.46
C GLN A 105 -3.46 -17.26 -22.36
N GLU A 106 -3.33 -16.06 -22.91
CA GLU A 106 -2.20 -15.66 -23.75
C GLU A 106 -0.92 -15.38 -22.95
N TRP A 107 -1.01 -15.20 -21.63
CA TRP A 107 0.08 -14.77 -20.75
C TRP A 107 0.71 -15.96 -20.01
N GLU A 108 1.88 -15.74 -19.42
CA GLU A 108 2.48 -16.70 -18.50
C GLU A 108 1.93 -16.43 -17.10
N ASP A 109 1.27 -17.43 -16.50
CA ASP A 109 0.57 -17.29 -15.22
C ASP A 109 1.55 -16.98 -14.09
N TYR A 110 2.73 -17.61 -14.13
CA TYR A 110 3.72 -17.51 -13.07
C TYR A 110 5.07 -17.00 -13.61
N PRO A 111 5.40 -15.72 -13.37
CA PRO A 111 6.69 -15.14 -13.79
C PRO A 111 7.91 -15.91 -13.29
N LEU A 112 7.84 -16.52 -12.10
CA LEU A 112 8.91 -17.35 -11.53
C LEU A 112 8.34 -18.47 -10.64
N HIS A 113 8.47 -19.72 -11.10
CA HIS A 113 7.68 -20.85 -10.58
C HIS A 113 8.43 -22.20 -10.60
N PHE A 114 8.07 -23.07 -9.66
CA PHE A 114 8.51 -24.47 -9.64
C PHE A 114 7.32 -25.42 -9.72
N SER A 115 7.38 -26.36 -10.66
CA SER A 115 6.46 -27.49 -10.71
C SER A 115 7.22 -28.77 -10.36
N ARG A 116 6.78 -29.47 -9.31
CA ARG A 116 7.40 -30.68 -8.76
C ARG A 116 8.91 -30.49 -8.53
N GLY A 117 9.27 -29.32 -8.02
CA GLY A 117 10.63 -28.90 -7.72
C GLY A 117 11.51 -28.54 -8.91
N LYS A 118 10.98 -28.48 -10.13
CA LYS A 118 11.70 -28.03 -11.33
C LYS A 118 11.32 -26.59 -11.66
N LEU A 119 12.32 -25.72 -11.78
CA LEU A 119 12.11 -24.34 -12.26
C LEU A 119 11.44 -24.39 -13.64
N CYS A 120 10.40 -23.61 -13.88
CA CYS A 120 9.66 -23.66 -15.15
C CYS A 120 9.02 -22.33 -15.55
N ALA A 121 8.69 -22.24 -16.84
CA ALA A 121 7.71 -21.31 -17.41
C ALA A 121 6.54 -22.17 -17.92
N TYR A 122 5.47 -22.23 -17.14
CA TYR A 122 4.47 -23.30 -17.20
C TYR A 122 3.62 -23.25 -18.48
N ARG A 123 3.03 -22.11 -18.84
CA ARG A 123 2.25 -21.91 -20.07
C ARG A 123 3.09 -22.00 -21.33
N THR A 124 4.38 -21.71 -21.21
CA THR A 124 5.39 -21.90 -22.26
C THR A 124 5.82 -23.36 -22.39
N GLN A 125 5.48 -24.22 -21.41
CA GLN A 125 5.85 -25.64 -21.36
C GLN A 125 7.37 -25.86 -21.33
N LEU A 126 8.10 -24.95 -20.69
CA LEU A 126 9.55 -25.02 -20.51
C LEU A 126 9.88 -25.39 -19.07
N PHE A 127 10.57 -26.50 -18.86
CA PHE A 127 10.98 -26.99 -17.54
C PHE A 127 12.49 -27.18 -17.50
N ALA A 128 13.10 -26.85 -16.37
CA ALA A 128 14.47 -27.26 -16.06
C ALA A 128 14.56 -28.81 -16.02
N PRO A 129 15.71 -29.39 -16.39
CA PRO A 129 15.84 -30.85 -16.45
C PRO A 129 15.73 -31.50 -15.06
N ASP A 130 16.30 -30.84 -14.05
CA ASP A 130 16.50 -31.39 -12.72
C ASP A 130 15.68 -30.65 -11.65
N VAL A 131 15.39 -31.37 -10.57
CA VAL A 131 14.83 -30.78 -9.35
C VAL A 131 15.90 -29.91 -8.69
N LEU A 132 15.52 -28.72 -8.22
CA LEU A 132 16.44 -27.83 -7.53
C LEU A 132 16.97 -28.49 -6.24
N PRO A 133 18.30 -28.57 -6.04
CA PRO A 133 18.86 -29.14 -4.85
C PRO A 133 18.62 -28.24 -3.61
N ALA A 134 18.89 -28.80 -2.43
CA ALA A 134 18.77 -28.07 -1.17
C ALA A 134 19.88 -27.02 -1.03
N GLY A 135 19.53 -25.88 -0.43
CA GLY A 135 20.45 -24.76 -0.21
C GLY A 135 19.94 -23.46 -0.82
N TRP A 136 20.79 -22.44 -0.78
CA TRP A 136 20.54 -21.18 -1.46
C TRP A 136 20.89 -21.31 -2.94
N HIS A 137 19.97 -20.93 -3.81
CA HIS A 137 20.17 -20.89 -5.25
C HIS A 137 19.65 -19.58 -5.84
N HIS A 138 20.38 -19.03 -6.79
CA HIS A 138 19.88 -17.94 -7.62
C HIS A 138 19.09 -18.54 -8.78
N ILE A 139 17.88 -18.05 -9.00
CA ILE A 139 17.01 -18.49 -10.09
C ILE A 139 16.55 -17.31 -10.93
N ALA A 140 16.37 -17.54 -12.22
CA ALA A 140 15.78 -16.55 -13.11
C ALA A 140 14.98 -17.18 -14.25
N SER A 141 13.95 -16.45 -14.69
CA SER A 141 13.22 -16.68 -15.93
C SER A 141 13.31 -15.41 -16.79
N SER A 142 13.43 -15.56 -18.10
CA SER A 142 13.48 -14.42 -19.02
C SER A 142 12.82 -14.73 -20.35
N TRP A 143 12.37 -13.68 -21.04
CA TRP A 143 11.86 -13.73 -22.40
C TRP A 143 12.38 -12.54 -23.22
N ASP A 144 12.98 -12.80 -24.38
CA ASP A 144 13.55 -11.79 -25.29
C ASP A 144 12.58 -11.35 -26.41
N GLY A 145 11.28 -11.54 -26.20
CA GLY A 145 10.24 -11.38 -27.22
C GLY A 145 10.12 -12.57 -28.19
N LYS A 146 11.08 -13.52 -28.17
CA LYS A 146 11.11 -14.68 -29.08
C LYS A 146 11.38 -16.01 -28.40
N THR A 147 12.17 -16.03 -27.33
CA THR A 147 12.70 -17.23 -26.68
C THR A 147 12.66 -17.05 -25.17
N THR A 148 12.07 -18.02 -24.49
CA THR A 148 12.06 -18.09 -23.03
C THR A 148 13.27 -18.89 -22.55
N ARG A 149 13.92 -18.44 -21.49
CA ARG A 149 15.11 -19.08 -20.89
C ARG A 149 14.98 -19.16 -19.38
N LEU A 150 15.48 -20.25 -18.82
CA LEU A 150 15.57 -20.49 -17.38
C LEU A 150 17.03 -20.58 -16.96
N PHE A 151 17.34 -19.98 -15.81
CA PHE A 151 18.68 -19.94 -15.25
C PHE A 151 18.69 -20.42 -13.79
N ILE A 152 19.71 -21.20 -13.44
CA ILE A 152 20.02 -21.58 -12.06
C ILE A 152 21.50 -21.26 -11.82
N ASP A 153 21.79 -20.54 -10.75
CA ASP A 153 23.13 -20.08 -10.36
C ASP A 153 23.88 -19.40 -11.51
N GLY A 154 23.14 -18.58 -12.26
CA GLY A 154 23.64 -17.77 -13.36
C GLY A 154 23.98 -18.55 -14.63
N LYS A 155 23.62 -19.83 -14.71
CA LYS A 155 23.81 -20.68 -15.90
C LYS A 155 22.47 -20.96 -16.58
N GLU A 156 22.41 -20.87 -17.91
CA GLU A 156 21.23 -21.30 -18.69
C GLU A 156 21.05 -22.83 -18.52
N VAL A 157 19.89 -23.25 -18.00
CA VAL A 157 19.56 -24.68 -17.80
C VAL A 157 18.51 -25.19 -18.79
N ALA A 158 17.70 -24.29 -19.36
CA ALA A 158 16.70 -24.63 -20.37
C ALA A 158 16.34 -23.41 -21.23
N LYS A 159 15.94 -23.65 -22.48
CA LYS A 159 15.38 -22.63 -23.38
C LYS A 159 14.36 -23.21 -24.35
N LEU A 160 13.41 -22.39 -24.78
CA LEU A 160 12.43 -22.74 -25.81
C LEU A 160 12.04 -21.52 -26.62
N LYS A 161 11.91 -21.68 -27.95
CA LYS A 161 11.35 -20.65 -28.82
C LYS A 161 9.85 -20.49 -28.51
N GLY A 162 9.44 -19.27 -28.22
CA GLY A 162 8.14 -18.95 -27.63
C GLY A 162 8.33 -18.22 -26.30
N GLY A 163 7.22 -17.77 -25.75
CA GLY A 163 7.15 -17.00 -24.52
C GLY A 163 5.96 -16.07 -24.56
N ARG A 164 5.71 -15.41 -23.43
CA ARG A 164 4.45 -14.71 -23.19
C ARG A 164 4.69 -13.49 -22.30
N PRO A 165 3.80 -12.48 -22.36
CA PRO A 165 3.73 -11.43 -21.37
C PRO A 165 3.54 -11.98 -19.94
N ILE A 166 3.95 -11.20 -18.96
CA ILE A 166 3.77 -11.49 -17.53
C ILE A 166 3.23 -10.28 -16.78
N CYS A 167 2.64 -10.50 -15.60
CA CYS A 167 2.42 -9.47 -14.60
C CYS A 167 3.02 -9.95 -13.27
N PRO A 168 4.14 -9.41 -12.76
CA PRO A 168 4.68 -9.85 -11.48
C PRO A 168 3.94 -9.17 -10.32
N ALA A 169 2.71 -9.60 -10.06
CA ALA A 169 1.80 -8.98 -9.10
C ALA A 169 2.04 -9.44 -7.66
N PHE A 170 2.51 -10.68 -7.45
CA PHE A 170 2.65 -11.29 -6.14
C PHE A 170 4.03 -11.90 -5.92
N MET A 171 4.46 -11.97 -4.66
CA MET A 171 5.62 -12.75 -4.23
C MET A 171 5.21 -13.81 -3.20
N GLY A 172 5.74 -15.02 -3.36
CA GLY A 172 5.53 -16.16 -2.46
C GLY A 172 4.20 -16.89 -2.61
N SER A 173 3.34 -16.45 -3.55
CA SER A 173 2.07 -17.08 -3.90
C SER A 173 1.55 -16.55 -5.25
N ASP A 174 0.47 -17.14 -5.75
CA ASP A 174 -0.35 -16.61 -6.84
C ASP A 174 -1.76 -16.23 -6.32
N ASP A 175 -1.87 -15.06 -5.68
CA ASP A 175 -3.11 -14.58 -5.03
C ASP A 175 -3.73 -15.64 -4.08
N GLY A 176 -3.02 -15.95 -3.01
CA GLY A 176 -3.51 -16.88 -2.00
C GLY A 176 -3.49 -18.37 -2.39
N LYS A 177 -2.74 -18.74 -3.43
CA LYS A 177 -2.57 -20.11 -3.93
C LYS A 177 -1.10 -20.45 -4.19
N GLU A 178 -0.80 -21.74 -4.35
CA GLU A 178 0.55 -22.28 -4.66
C GLU A 178 1.68 -21.67 -3.80
N PHE A 179 1.44 -21.54 -2.49
CA PHE A 179 2.36 -20.85 -1.57
C PHE A 179 3.75 -21.47 -1.54
N PHE A 180 4.76 -20.62 -1.62
CA PHE A 180 6.14 -21.00 -1.40
C PHE A 180 6.44 -21.19 0.09
N LYS A 181 7.17 -22.27 0.42
CA LYS A 181 7.71 -22.47 1.77
C LYS A 181 9.24 -22.39 1.76
N GLY A 182 9.78 -21.34 2.36
CA GLY A 182 11.23 -21.11 2.41
C GLY A 182 11.58 -19.64 2.48
N GLN A 183 12.83 -19.31 2.17
CA GLN A 183 13.34 -17.94 2.24
C GLN A 183 13.54 -17.37 0.83
N ILE A 184 13.15 -16.11 0.62
CA ILE A 184 13.35 -15.36 -0.63
C ILE A 184 14.17 -14.11 -0.32
N ASP A 185 15.13 -13.80 -1.18
CA ASP A 185 15.91 -12.56 -1.13
C ASP A 185 16.26 -12.08 -2.55
N GLU A 186 16.73 -10.82 -2.67
CA GLU A 186 17.36 -10.27 -3.87
C GLU A 186 16.47 -10.36 -5.13
N VAL A 187 15.17 -10.09 -4.96
CA VAL A 187 14.18 -10.16 -6.04
C VAL A 187 14.39 -8.99 -7.00
N ARG A 188 14.54 -9.29 -8.29
CA ARG A 188 14.80 -8.30 -9.34
C ARG A 188 13.83 -8.50 -10.50
N ILE A 189 13.23 -7.40 -10.95
CA ILE A 189 12.32 -7.39 -12.09
C ILE A 189 12.86 -6.41 -13.14
N TRP A 190 13.09 -6.92 -14.35
CA TRP A 190 13.66 -6.18 -15.47
C TRP A 190 12.68 -6.15 -16.64
N ASN A 191 12.54 -5.03 -17.33
CA ASN A 191 11.81 -4.94 -18.61
C ASN A 191 12.68 -5.30 -19.82
N LYS A 192 13.67 -6.18 -19.60
CA LYS A 192 14.64 -6.61 -20.59
C LYS A 192 15.04 -8.05 -20.34
N ALA A 193 15.33 -8.79 -21.41
CA ALA A 193 16.04 -10.05 -21.29
C ALA A 193 17.52 -9.79 -20.91
N ILE A 194 17.88 -10.04 -19.66
CA ILE A 194 19.25 -9.86 -19.17
C ILE A 194 20.09 -11.05 -19.63
N PRO A 195 21.24 -10.84 -20.29
CA PRO A 195 22.04 -11.94 -20.83
C PRO A 195 22.71 -12.75 -19.71
N GLU A 196 22.92 -14.05 -19.96
CA GLU A 196 23.46 -15.02 -19.00
C GLU A 196 24.73 -14.54 -18.27
N ASN A 197 25.69 -13.99 -19.02
CA ASN A 197 26.94 -13.50 -18.45
C ASN A 197 26.74 -12.35 -17.45
N ARG A 198 25.69 -11.52 -17.63
CA ARG A 198 25.35 -10.45 -16.70
C ARG A 198 24.63 -10.99 -15.47
N ILE A 199 23.69 -11.93 -15.65
CA ILE A 199 23.07 -12.64 -14.53
C ILE A 199 24.15 -13.28 -13.66
N LYS A 200 25.06 -14.06 -14.26
CA LYS A 200 26.16 -14.72 -13.54
C LYS A 200 27.08 -13.75 -12.80
N GLN A 201 27.36 -12.59 -13.39
CA GLN A 201 28.24 -11.58 -12.78
C GLN A 201 27.60 -10.88 -11.58
N TRP A 202 26.28 -10.66 -11.63
CA TRP A 202 25.58 -9.80 -10.67
C TRP A 202 24.67 -10.55 -9.71
N MET A 203 24.41 -11.84 -9.90
CA MET A 203 23.54 -12.60 -9.00
C MET A 203 24.02 -12.55 -7.54
N SER A 204 25.33 -12.57 -7.30
CA SER A 204 25.91 -12.55 -5.95
C SER A 204 26.15 -11.15 -5.40
N LYS A 205 25.73 -10.08 -6.08
CA LYS A 205 26.02 -8.69 -5.70
C LYS A 205 24.75 -7.88 -5.62
N ALA A 206 24.73 -6.92 -4.71
CA ALA A 206 23.66 -5.94 -4.71
C ALA A 206 23.64 -5.17 -6.05
N VAL A 207 22.45 -4.95 -6.63
CA VAL A 207 22.35 -4.17 -7.87
C VAL A 207 22.46 -2.69 -7.55
N THR A 208 23.52 -2.07 -8.04
CA THR A 208 23.79 -0.63 -7.88
C THR A 208 23.60 0.10 -9.19
N SER A 209 23.66 1.44 -9.15
CA SER A 209 23.62 2.28 -10.36
C SER A 209 24.78 2.01 -11.35
N ALA A 210 25.77 1.19 -10.98
CA ALA A 210 26.85 0.75 -11.85
C ALA A 210 26.48 -0.46 -12.73
N HIS A 211 25.30 -1.06 -12.55
CA HIS A 211 24.86 -2.19 -13.36
C HIS A 211 24.70 -1.77 -14.84
N PRO A 212 25.28 -2.48 -15.83
CA PRO A 212 25.20 -2.07 -17.24
C PRO A 212 23.79 -1.96 -17.83
N ASN A 213 22.83 -2.62 -17.18
CA ASN A 213 21.41 -2.61 -17.54
C ASN A 213 20.53 -1.93 -16.47
N TYR A 214 21.09 -1.08 -15.60
CA TYR A 214 20.37 -0.47 -14.47
C TYR A 214 19.08 0.25 -14.90
N ASP A 215 19.08 0.91 -16.06
CA ASP A 215 17.90 1.61 -16.59
C ASP A 215 16.73 0.67 -16.93
N SER A 216 17.01 -0.61 -17.19
CA SER A 216 15.98 -1.64 -17.40
C SER A 216 15.53 -2.36 -16.13
N LEU A 217 16.16 -2.07 -14.98
CA LEU A 217 15.68 -2.56 -13.69
C LEU A 217 14.46 -1.74 -13.30
N LEU A 218 13.33 -2.43 -13.13
CA LEU A 218 12.08 -1.81 -12.75
C LEU A 218 11.80 -1.91 -11.24
N ALA A 219 12.18 -3.01 -10.60
CA ALA A 219 12.09 -3.18 -9.15
C ALA A 219 13.18 -4.07 -8.58
N TYR A 220 13.57 -3.79 -7.33
CA TYR A 220 14.59 -4.53 -6.61
C TYR A 220 14.32 -4.59 -5.10
N TYR A 221 14.08 -5.80 -4.57
CA TYR A 221 13.77 -6.04 -3.16
C TYR A 221 14.89 -6.84 -2.49
N ARG A 222 15.49 -6.26 -1.45
CA ARG A 222 16.60 -6.83 -0.65
C ARG A 222 16.24 -7.16 0.79
N PHE A 223 15.12 -6.64 1.29
CA PHE A 223 14.63 -6.88 2.65
C PHE A 223 15.53 -6.45 3.83
N ASP A 224 16.71 -5.88 3.56
CA ASP A 224 17.70 -5.47 4.56
C ASP A 224 17.25 -4.36 5.53
N ASP A 225 16.28 -3.54 5.14
CA ASP A 225 15.79 -2.42 5.96
C ASP A 225 14.71 -2.83 6.97
N ARG A 226 14.18 -4.06 6.84
CA ARG A 226 13.12 -4.61 7.71
C ARG A 226 11.89 -3.69 7.81
N ALA A 227 11.56 -3.05 6.70
CA ALA A 227 10.41 -2.18 6.58
C ALA A 227 9.10 -2.99 6.76
N LYS A 228 8.04 -2.36 7.26
CA LYS A 228 6.72 -3.01 7.39
C LYS A 228 6.18 -3.45 6.03
N ASP A 229 6.38 -2.62 5.02
CA ASP A 229 6.15 -2.93 3.60
C ASP A 229 7.52 -3.10 2.93
N ALA A 230 7.67 -4.06 2.03
CA ALA A 230 8.93 -4.31 1.35
C ALA A 230 9.35 -3.11 0.49
N THR A 231 10.55 -2.61 0.74
CA THR A 231 11.13 -1.48 0.00
C THR A 231 11.64 -1.89 -1.36
N ASP A 232 11.22 -1.17 -2.41
CA ASP A 232 11.89 -1.22 -3.71
C ASP A 232 13.09 -0.27 -3.71
N TYR A 233 14.30 -0.85 -3.75
CA TYR A 233 15.57 -0.12 -3.77
C TYR A 233 15.86 0.57 -5.11
N LYS A 234 15.20 0.15 -6.20
CA LYS A 234 15.37 0.76 -7.53
C LYS A 234 14.42 1.92 -7.77
N SER A 235 13.15 1.73 -7.42
CA SER A 235 12.12 2.71 -7.75
C SER A 235 11.69 3.49 -6.49
N GLU A 236 10.46 3.98 -6.50
CA GLU A 236 9.83 4.59 -5.34
C GLU A 236 8.69 3.76 -4.78
N HIS A 237 8.45 2.57 -5.34
CA HIS A 237 7.36 1.69 -4.94
C HIS A 237 7.65 1.03 -3.59
N LYS A 238 6.57 0.59 -2.93
CA LYS A 238 6.60 -0.32 -1.81
C LYS A 238 5.69 -1.48 -2.14
N ALA A 239 6.03 -2.67 -1.65
CA ALA A 239 5.22 -3.86 -1.80
C ALA A 239 4.62 -4.27 -0.45
N ASP A 240 3.34 -4.59 -0.44
CA ASP A 240 2.57 -4.85 0.76
C ASP A 240 2.91 -6.23 1.33
N ILE A 241 3.63 -6.27 2.45
CA ILE A 241 3.88 -7.53 3.18
C ILE A 241 2.63 -7.85 4.00
N LYS A 242 2.00 -8.97 3.67
CA LYS A 242 0.78 -9.39 4.35
C LYS A 242 0.64 -10.90 4.41
N LYS A 243 -0.30 -11.35 5.23
CA LYS A 243 -0.92 -12.65 5.00
C LYS A 243 -2.09 -12.51 4.05
N HIS A 244 -2.40 -13.57 3.34
CA HIS A 244 -3.60 -13.63 2.52
C HIS A 244 -4.87 -13.42 3.38
N TYR A 245 -5.76 -12.52 2.95
CA TYR A 245 -6.88 -12.02 3.74
C TYR A 245 -7.87 -13.11 4.20
N LYS A 246 -8.01 -14.20 3.44
CA LYS A 246 -8.86 -15.34 3.81
C LYS A 246 -8.26 -16.20 4.94
N SER A 247 -7.00 -15.98 5.31
CA SER A 247 -6.34 -16.76 6.34
C SER A 247 -7.00 -16.58 7.71
N LYS A 248 -7.14 -17.71 8.41
CA LYS A 248 -7.59 -17.77 9.81
C LYS A 248 -6.43 -17.93 10.79
N LEU A 249 -5.21 -18.05 10.30
CA LEU A 249 -4.03 -18.26 11.12
C LEU A 249 -3.53 -16.94 11.74
N PRO A 250 -2.90 -17.00 12.93
CA PRO A 250 -2.22 -15.85 13.51
C PRO A 250 -0.98 -15.47 12.68
N GLY A 251 -0.51 -14.23 12.82
CA GLY A 251 0.65 -13.70 12.09
C GLY A 251 0.28 -12.63 11.06
N ASP A 252 1.30 -11.98 10.50
CA ASP A 252 1.16 -10.80 9.63
C ASP A 252 1.72 -11.03 8.21
N GLY A 253 2.03 -12.28 7.86
CA GLY A 253 2.66 -12.63 6.57
C GLY A 253 4.10 -13.12 6.73
N PRO A 254 4.93 -13.01 5.68
CA PRO A 254 6.31 -13.47 5.74
C PRO A 254 7.12 -12.66 6.76
N GLN A 255 8.14 -13.29 7.35
CA GLN A 255 8.92 -12.74 8.46
C GLN A 255 10.37 -12.46 8.05
N TYR A 256 10.95 -11.37 8.57
CA TYR A 256 12.37 -11.09 8.36
C TYR A 256 13.24 -12.07 9.14
N VAL A 257 14.18 -12.71 8.46
CA VAL A 257 15.18 -13.62 9.04
C VAL A 257 16.58 -13.23 8.59
N LEU A 258 17.59 -13.51 9.41
CA LEU A 258 18.97 -13.31 9.00
C LEU A 258 19.29 -14.19 7.80
N ASN A 259 19.88 -13.58 6.76
CA ASN A 259 20.23 -14.31 5.56
C ASN A 259 21.60 -15.00 5.72
N GLU A 260 21.57 -16.33 5.73
CA GLU A 260 22.75 -17.20 5.83
C GLU A 260 23.41 -17.49 4.46
N ASN A 261 22.98 -16.85 3.38
CA ASN A 261 23.48 -17.09 2.03
C ASN A 261 24.94 -16.60 1.88
N VAL A 262 25.88 -17.51 2.07
CA VAL A 262 27.31 -17.27 1.84
C VAL A 262 27.66 -16.95 0.38
N GLY A 263 26.75 -17.22 -0.55
CA GLY A 263 26.89 -16.89 -1.97
C GLY A 263 26.64 -15.40 -2.28
N LEU A 264 26.01 -14.64 -1.37
CA LEU A 264 25.83 -13.20 -1.50
C LEU A 264 27.06 -12.46 -0.96
N GLN A 265 27.67 -11.67 -1.83
CA GLN A 265 28.75 -10.76 -1.49
C GLN A 265 28.14 -9.45 -1.01
N MET A 266 28.07 -9.29 0.32
CA MET A 266 27.73 -8.01 0.95
C MET A 266 28.90 -7.03 0.80
N GLU A 267 29.15 -6.56 -0.42
CA GLU A 267 30.12 -5.50 -0.69
C GLU A 267 29.57 -4.18 -0.13
N SER A 268 29.86 -3.91 1.14
CA SER A 268 29.53 -2.62 1.74
C SER A 268 30.53 -1.56 1.26
N HIS A 269 30.00 -0.51 0.67
CA HIS A 269 30.73 0.69 0.29
C HIS A 269 30.30 1.89 1.13
N LYS A 270 31.04 3.00 1.00
CA LYS A 270 30.66 4.25 1.65
C LYS A 270 29.24 4.63 1.26
N MET A 271 28.43 4.98 2.25
CA MET A 271 27.06 5.39 2.04
C MET A 271 26.99 6.59 1.10
N LYS A 272 26.06 6.55 0.15
CA LYS A 272 25.70 7.64 -0.76
C LYS A 272 24.21 7.86 -0.67
N ILE A 273 23.79 9.13 -0.73
CA ILE A 273 22.38 9.47 -0.91
C ILE A 273 22.13 9.43 -2.42
N LEU A 274 21.26 8.53 -2.87
CA LEU A 274 20.88 8.40 -4.27
C LEU A 274 19.94 9.54 -4.68
N TYR A 275 18.95 9.81 -3.83
CA TYR A 275 18.03 10.93 -3.99
C TYR A 275 17.42 11.35 -2.65
N ALA A 276 16.90 12.58 -2.62
CA ALA A 276 16.01 13.06 -1.58
C ALA A 276 14.79 13.73 -2.23
N GLN A 277 13.60 13.43 -1.72
CA GLN A 277 12.34 13.94 -2.24
C GLN A 277 11.46 14.52 -1.13
N ALA A 278 10.72 15.57 -1.47
CA ALA A 278 9.76 16.26 -0.62
C ALA A 278 8.34 15.92 -1.07
N LEU A 279 7.68 14.99 -0.37
CA LEU A 279 6.34 14.50 -0.63
C LEU A 279 5.28 15.33 0.11
N LYS A 280 4.16 15.62 -0.57
CA LYS A 280 3.02 16.37 -0.02
C LYS A 280 1.68 15.76 -0.40
N THR A 281 0.73 15.82 0.54
CA THR A 281 -0.69 15.46 0.36
C THR A 281 -1.57 16.71 0.30
N SER A 282 -2.77 16.59 -0.26
CA SER A 282 -3.69 17.73 -0.49
C SER A 282 -4.81 17.86 0.53
N PHE A 283 -4.94 16.93 1.48
CA PHE A 283 -6.05 16.91 2.42
C PHE A 283 -6.20 18.23 3.21
N PRO A 284 -7.42 18.72 3.45
CA PRO A 284 -7.62 19.92 4.27
C PRO A 284 -7.17 19.72 5.72
N LEU A 285 -6.94 20.81 6.43
CA LEU A 285 -6.47 20.84 7.83
C LEU A 285 -7.57 21.35 8.76
N ALA A 286 -7.87 20.67 9.86
CA ALA A 286 -8.86 21.18 10.82
C ALA A 286 -8.24 22.20 11.79
N VAL A 287 -9.01 23.23 12.15
CA VAL A 287 -8.60 24.19 13.20
C VAL A 287 -8.27 23.46 14.51
N GLY A 288 -7.17 23.84 15.16
CA GLY A 288 -6.71 23.22 16.41
C GLY A 288 -6.10 21.82 16.28
N GLN A 289 -6.11 21.22 15.08
CA GLN A 289 -5.56 19.89 14.85
C GLN A 289 -4.04 19.88 15.12
N LYS A 290 -3.55 18.78 15.70
CA LYS A 290 -2.17 18.60 16.17
C LYS A 290 -1.47 17.48 15.42
N ASN A 291 -0.14 17.55 15.41
CA ASN A 291 0.78 16.58 14.84
C ASN A 291 0.44 16.19 13.39
N ILE A 292 0.11 17.18 12.57
CA ILE A 292 -0.37 16.94 11.20
C ILE A 292 0.82 16.97 10.27
N GLU A 293 1.13 15.84 9.63
CA GLU A 293 2.13 15.80 8.57
C GLU A 293 1.74 16.75 7.44
N VAL A 294 2.60 17.71 7.10
CA VAL A 294 2.40 18.66 5.98
C VAL A 294 3.48 18.54 4.91
N LEU A 295 4.56 17.82 5.21
CA LEU A 295 5.65 17.52 4.31
C LEU A 295 6.36 16.25 4.80
N LYS A 296 6.73 15.35 3.89
CA LYS A 296 7.55 14.18 4.19
C LYS A 296 8.78 14.15 3.31
N LEU A 297 9.95 14.02 3.92
CA LEU A 297 11.20 13.82 3.20
C LEU A 297 11.44 12.31 3.05
N LYS A 298 11.60 11.84 1.82
CA LYS A 298 12.00 10.47 1.47
C LYS A 298 13.44 10.49 0.98
N ILE A 299 14.34 9.79 1.66
CA ILE A 299 15.77 9.81 1.40
C ILE A 299 16.23 8.38 1.15
N ASN A 300 16.68 8.07 -0.07
CA ASN A 300 17.18 6.74 -0.41
C ASN A 300 18.70 6.71 -0.38
N CYS A 301 19.27 5.75 0.34
CA CYS A 301 20.71 5.60 0.55
C CYS A 301 21.21 4.24 0.04
N GLU A 302 22.40 4.25 -0.55
CA GLU A 302 23.11 3.06 -1.01
C GLU A 302 24.42 2.91 -0.23
N GLY A 303 24.68 1.72 0.31
CA GLY A 303 25.88 1.40 1.09
C GLY A 303 25.77 1.69 2.59
N SER A 304 26.51 0.92 3.38
CA SER A 304 26.38 0.85 4.85
C SER A 304 27.63 1.33 5.62
N LYS A 305 28.78 1.53 4.96
CA LYS A 305 29.98 2.12 5.59
C LYS A 305 29.86 3.63 5.73
N ASP A 306 30.51 4.19 6.76
CA ASP A 306 30.53 5.64 7.03
C ASP A 306 29.11 6.24 7.07
N ARG A 307 28.24 5.68 7.93
CA ARG A 307 26.83 6.10 8.04
C ARG A 307 26.70 7.62 8.08
N ARG A 308 25.85 8.13 7.21
CA ARG A 308 25.63 9.56 7.05
C ARG A 308 24.61 10.06 8.06
N ARG A 309 24.73 11.33 8.42
CA ARG A 309 23.81 12.01 9.35
C ARG A 309 23.32 13.30 8.73
N ILE A 310 22.01 13.48 8.74
CA ILE A 310 21.41 14.78 8.44
C ILE A 310 21.56 15.63 9.68
N ASN A 311 22.23 16.78 9.55
CA ASN A 311 22.48 17.71 10.65
C ASN A 311 21.61 18.97 10.56
N ALA A 312 21.07 19.27 9.38
CA ALA A 312 20.06 20.31 9.23
C ALA A 312 19.17 20.13 7.99
N ILE A 313 17.98 20.73 8.03
CA ILE A 313 17.11 20.89 6.87
C ILE A 313 16.65 22.34 6.72
N ASP A 314 16.48 22.80 5.49
CA ASP A 314 15.98 24.15 5.21
C ASP A 314 14.49 24.10 4.86
N LEU A 315 13.66 24.62 5.76
CA LEU A 315 12.21 24.73 5.59
C LEU A 315 11.83 26.13 5.11
N ASP A 316 10.97 26.19 4.09
CA ASP A 316 10.36 27.40 3.57
C ASP A 316 8.84 27.35 3.75
N LEU A 317 8.34 28.26 4.57
CA LEU A 317 6.93 28.50 4.87
C LEU A 317 6.46 29.87 4.36
N SER A 318 7.26 30.55 3.53
CA SER A 318 6.96 31.92 3.04
C SER A 318 5.64 32.04 2.30
N LYS A 319 5.16 30.95 1.68
CA LYS A 319 3.85 30.85 1.01
C LYS A 319 2.69 30.49 1.94
N THR A 320 2.93 30.27 3.23
CA THR A 320 1.86 30.11 4.23
C THR A 320 1.15 31.45 4.43
N SER A 321 -0.17 31.50 4.23
CA SER A 321 -0.95 32.75 4.24
C SER A 321 -0.90 33.48 5.59
N ASN A 322 -0.91 32.72 6.69
CA ASN A 322 -0.79 33.26 8.04
C ASN A 322 -0.01 32.31 8.93
N ILE A 323 1.28 32.58 9.07
CA ILE A 323 2.20 31.75 9.86
C ILE A 323 1.82 31.67 11.35
N ASN A 324 1.12 32.69 11.87
CA ASN A 324 0.67 32.71 13.26
C ASN A 324 -0.46 31.70 13.54
N SER A 325 -1.03 31.08 12.50
CA SER A 325 -1.97 29.96 12.62
C SER A 325 -1.29 28.68 13.10
N ILE A 326 0.03 28.57 12.88
CA ILE A 326 0.86 27.46 13.36
C ILE A 326 1.30 27.78 14.79
N GLU A 327 1.15 26.80 15.67
CA GLU A 327 1.64 26.84 17.05
C GLU A 327 3.06 26.28 17.14
N ARG A 328 3.29 25.11 16.54
CA ARG A 328 4.58 24.41 16.54
C ARG A 328 4.81 23.70 15.22
N ILE A 329 6.09 23.58 14.85
CA ILE A 329 6.58 22.67 13.83
C ILE A 329 7.29 21.50 14.54
N ARG A 330 6.97 20.27 14.17
CA ARG A 330 7.56 19.04 14.72
C ARG A 330 8.24 18.25 13.61
N LEU A 331 9.30 17.55 13.96
CA LEU A 331 10.06 16.73 13.03
C LEU A 331 10.21 15.34 13.63
N TRP A 332 9.96 14.32 12.81
CA TRP A 332 10.00 12.92 13.20
C TRP A 332 10.90 12.15 12.25
N SER A 333 11.81 11.33 12.77
CA SER A 333 12.47 10.28 11.99
C SER A 333 11.64 9.01 12.07
N LEU A 334 11.28 8.44 10.92
CA LEU A 334 10.42 7.26 10.85
C LEU A 334 11.17 5.98 10.41
N GLY A 335 12.47 6.10 10.15
CA GLY A 335 13.25 5.02 9.54
C GLY A 335 12.68 4.64 8.16
N PRO A 336 12.52 3.35 7.83
CA PRO A 336 12.03 2.91 6.52
C PRO A 336 10.49 2.88 6.42
N ASN A 337 9.78 3.16 7.52
CA ASN A 337 8.33 3.12 7.57
C ASN A 337 7.74 4.50 7.28
N ALA A 338 6.67 4.54 6.48
CA ALA A 338 6.07 5.82 6.10
C ALA A 338 5.09 6.32 7.16
N GLU A 339 4.52 5.46 8.01
CA GLU A 339 3.56 5.89 9.02
C GLU A 339 4.23 6.75 10.09
N LEU A 340 3.53 7.82 10.50
CA LEU A 340 3.95 8.69 11.59
C LEU A 340 3.99 7.95 12.95
N ASP A 341 3.14 6.93 13.09
CA ASP A 341 3.08 6.07 14.28
C ASP A 341 4.37 5.27 14.45
N GLY A 342 5.07 5.50 15.56
CA GLY A 342 6.36 4.89 15.87
C GLY A 342 7.57 5.76 15.54
N GLY A 343 7.35 6.98 15.02
CA GLY A 343 8.41 7.94 14.76
C GLY A 343 9.14 8.43 16.03
N VAL A 344 10.41 8.78 15.86
CA VAL A 344 11.26 9.38 16.91
C VAL A 344 11.30 10.89 16.71
N GLU A 345 10.93 11.67 17.73
CA GLU A 345 10.97 13.14 17.66
C GLU A 345 12.42 13.62 17.53
N LEU A 346 12.71 14.33 16.43
CA LEU A 346 14.06 14.84 16.13
C LEU A 346 14.36 16.16 16.86
N VAL A 347 13.33 16.94 17.18
CA VAL A 347 13.44 18.22 17.87
C VAL A 347 12.46 18.26 19.03
N LYS A 348 12.97 18.06 20.24
CA LYS A 348 12.17 17.91 21.46
C LYS A 348 11.24 19.12 21.68
N GLY A 349 9.93 18.85 21.74
CA GLY A 349 8.91 19.87 22.02
C GLY A 349 8.58 20.80 20.84
N GLY A 350 9.18 20.57 19.68
CA GLY A 350 8.93 21.32 18.45
C GLY A 350 9.42 22.78 18.47
N LEU A 351 9.39 23.39 17.28
CA LEU A 351 9.93 24.72 17.01
C LEU A 351 8.79 25.73 16.82
N ALA A 352 9.07 26.99 17.17
CA ALA A 352 8.20 28.09 16.76
C ALA A 352 8.29 28.26 15.22
N PRO A 353 7.19 28.64 14.55
CA PRO A 353 7.18 28.75 13.10
C PRO A 353 7.89 30.02 12.62
N GLY A 354 8.66 29.91 11.55
CA GLY A 354 9.35 30.99 10.84
C GLY A 354 9.18 30.85 9.33
N LYS A 355 9.23 31.96 8.58
CA LYS A 355 9.02 31.93 7.12
C LYS A 355 10.11 31.16 6.39
N GLN A 356 11.34 31.30 6.82
CA GLN A 356 12.49 30.53 6.36
C GLN A 356 13.23 30.07 7.60
N MET A 357 13.53 28.78 7.68
CA MET A 357 14.13 28.18 8.86
C MET A 357 15.17 27.17 8.43
N THR A 358 16.37 27.29 9.00
CA THR A 358 17.30 26.17 9.06
C THR A 358 17.04 25.46 10.38
N VAL A 359 16.61 24.21 10.30
CA VAL A 359 16.33 23.36 11.46
C VAL A 359 17.51 22.44 11.68
N GLU A 360 18.24 22.63 12.78
CA GLU A 360 19.26 21.68 13.22
C GLU A 360 18.59 20.43 13.82
N LEU A 361 19.11 19.26 13.47
CA LEU A 361 18.62 17.96 13.92
C LEU A 361 19.74 16.93 13.89
N ASP A 362 19.57 15.76 14.52
CA ASP A 362 20.48 14.63 14.37
C ASP A 362 19.69 13.41 13.91
N CYS A 363 19.75 13.13 12.62
CA CYS A 363 19.11 11.97 12.02
C CYS A 363 20.17 11.10 11.34
N SER A 364 20.48 9.96 11.96
CA SER A 364 21.32 8.94 11.32
C SER A 364 20.54 8.25 10.22
N LEU A 365 21.16 8.14 9.04
CA LEU A 365 20.61 7.41 7.91
C LEU A 365 21.06 5.95 7.95
N GLU A 366 20.16 5.09 7.51
CA GLU A 366 20.41 3.67 7.23
C GLU A 366 20.47 3.45 5.72
N GLU A 367 21.04 2.32 5.30
CA GLU A 367 20.94 1.88 3.90
C GLU A 367 19.46 1.64 3.52
N GLY A 368 19.08 1.96 2.29
CA GLY A 368 17.68 1.96 1.85
C GLY A 368 16.94 3.27 2.13
N ILE A 369 15.62 3.18 2.30
CA ILE A 369 14.75 4.35 2.42
C ILE A 369 14.70 4.83 3.87
N ASN A 370 14.79 6.15 4.05
CA ASN A 370 14.64 6.85 5.32
C ASN A 370 13.61 7.97 5.18
N TYR A 371 12.74 8.13 6.17
CA TYR A 371 11.74 9.20 6.20
C TYR A 371 11.97 10.20 7.33
N ILE A 372 11.79 11.47 6.99
CA ILE A 372 11.63 12.57 7.96
C ILE A 372 10.28 13.24 7.72
N ALA A 373 9.35 13.11 8.66
CA ALA A 373 8.07 13.82 8.60
C ALA A 373 8.18 15.19 9.26
N VAL A 374 7.69 16.22 8.57
CA VAL A 374 7.50 17.57 9.10
C VAL A 374 6.02 17.77 9.37
N CYS A 375 5.70 17.93 10.65
CA CYS A 375 4.34 18.09 11.14
C CYS A 375 4.11 19.50 11.67
N VAL A 376 2.86 19.94 11.67
CA VAL A 376 2.44 21.19 12.31
C VAL A 376 1.35 20.94 13.35
N ASP A 377 1.42 21.74 14.41
CA ASP A 377 0.33 21.92 15.36
C ASP A 377 -0.39 23.23 15.01
N LEU A 378 -1.68 23.18 14.69
CA LEU A 378 -2.47 24.38 14.43
C LEU A 378 -3.06 24.93 15.73
N LYS A 379 -3.16 26.26 15.83
CA LYS A 379 -3.86 26.91 16.93
C LYS A 379 -5.37 26.70 16.80
N SER A 380 -6.07 26.65 17.93
CA SER A 380 -7.54 26.70 17.96
C SER A 380 -8.10 28.03 17.44
N THR A 381 -7.26 29.08 17.38
CA THR A 381 -7.59 30.39 16.83
C THR A 381 -7.21 30.55 15.35
N ALA A 382 -6.74 29.49 14.70
CA ALA A 382 -6.43 29.51 13.28
C ALA A 382 -7.70 29.83 12.46
N LYS A 383 -7.56 30.65 11.41
CA LYS A 383 -8.70 31.08 10.59
C LYS A 383 -8.95 30.09 9.45
N PRO A 384 -10.19 29.61 9.26
CA PRO A 384 -10.57 28.89 8.04
C PRO A 384 -10.23 29.69 6.78
N GLY A 385 -9.87 29.00 5.71
CA GLY A 385 -9.42 29.58 4.44
C GLY A 385 -7.93 29.94 4.41
N ALA A 386 -7.24 30.02 5.56
CA ALA A 386 -5.80 30.24 5.57
C ALA A 386 -5.07 29.00 5.02
N ALA A 387 -4.07 29.22 4.17
CA ALA A 387 -3.33 28.14 3.53
C ALA A 387 -1.98 27.90 4.25
N ILE A 388 -1.64 26.64 4.47
CA ILE A 388 -0.36 26.18 5.00
C ILE A 388 0.44 25.56 3.85
N ASN A 389 1.69 26.00 3.70
CA ASN A 389 2.63 25.40 2.77
C ASN A 389 4.01 25.36 3.39
N VAL A 390 4.55 24.15 3.44
CA VAL A 390 5.90 23.86 3.91
C VAL A 390 6.63 23.16 2.77
N THR A 391 7.80 23.68 2.42
CA THR A 391 8.68 23.06 1.42
C THR A 391 10.07 22.90 1.99
N CYS A 392 10.81 21.92 1.48
CA CYS A 392 12.22 21.73 1.76
C CYS A 392 12.93 21.50 0.43
N SER A 393 13.90 22.35 0.11
CA SER A 393 14.69 22.23 -1.12
C SER A 393 16.10 21.71 -0.86
N LYS A 394 16.58 21.75 0.39
CA LYS A 394 17.93 21.39 0.76
C LYS A 394 18.00 20.73 2.14
N LEU A 395 18.85 19.73 2.24
CA LEU A 395 19.27 19.12 3.50
C LEU A 395 20.80 19.14 3.61
N ARG A 396 21.31 19.21 4.84
CA ARG A 396 22.74 19.20 5.14
C ARG A 396 23.12 17.87 5.76
N CYS A 397 24.17 17.27 5.21
CA CYS A 397 24.72 15.99 5.59
C CYS A 397 26.22 16.15 5.82
N GLY A 398 26.62 16.29 7.09
CA GLY A 398 27.97 16.74 7.43
C GLY A 398 28.26 18.11 6.78
N ASN A 399 29.31 18.17 5.96
CA ASN A 399 29.71 19.37 5.21
C ASN A 399 29.10 19.42 3.79
N THR A 400 28.25 18.47 3.43
CA THR A 400 27.64 18.38 2.10
C THR A 400 26.18 18.84 2.13
N THR A 401 25.74 19.46 1.05
CA THR A 401 24.33 19.81 0.83
C THR A 401 23.76 18.84 -0.19
N VAL A 402 22.55 18.35 0.06
CA VAL A 402 21.79 17.52 -0.88
C VAL A 402 20.54 18.27 -1.28
N ASP A 403 20.28 18.34 -2.58
CA ASP A 403 19.07 18.93 -3.12
C ASP A 403 17.88 17.98 -2.90
N VAL A 404 16.73 18.57 -2.56
CA VAL A 404 15.48 17.84 -2.30
C VAL A 404 14.50 18.16 -3.40
N MET A 405 14.11 17.14 -4.14
CA MET A 405 13.21 17.28 -5.28
C MET A 405 11.75 17.28 -4.81
N PRO A 406 10.93 18.29 -5.15
CA PRO A 406 9.51 18.28 -4.80
C PRO A 406 8.77 17.18 -5.60
N LYS A 407 7.88 16.46 -4.94
CA LYS A 407 7.04 15.42 -5.55
C LYS A 407 5.64 15.36 -4.91
N GLY A 408 4.65 14.96 -5.69
CA GLY A 408 3.24 14.93 -5.27
C GLY A 408 2.58 16.31 -5.42
N SER A 409 1.59 16.61 -4.58
CA SER A 409 0.82 17.85 -4.71
C SER A 409 1.71 19.08 -4.50
N ILE A 410 1.71 19.98 -5.47
CA ILE A 410 2.34 21.30 -5.33
C ILE A 410 1.46 22.30 -4.56
N GLY A 411 0.20 21.94 -4.31
CA GLY A 411 -0.83 22.80 -3.74
C GLY A 411 -0.63 23.15 -2.26
N LEU A 412 -1.24 24.25 -1.85
CA LEU A 412 -1.30 24.68 -0.45
C LEU A 412 -2.39 23.86 0.27
N ARG A 413 -2.17 23.49 1.53
CA ARG A 413 -3.21 22.84 2.34
C ARG A 413 -4.07 23.89 3.04
N VAL A 414 -5.37 23.87 2.79
CA VAL A 414 -6.29 24.89 3.33
C VAL A 414 -6.82 24.47 4.69
N ILE A 415 -6.80 25.40 5.65
CA ILE A 415 -7.44 25.22 6.95
C ILE A 415 -8.95 25.30 6.76
N ARG A 416 -9.66 24.23 7.12
CA ARG A 416 -11.12 24.16 7.12
C ARG A 416 -11.70 24.50 8.48
N SER A 417 -12.93 25.01 8.47
CA SER A 417 -13.72 25.13 9.70
C SER A 417 -14.01 23.75 10.29
N THR A 418 -14.09 23.67 11.61
CA THR A 418 -14.66 22.52 12.32
C THR A 418 -16.17 22.65 12.52
N GLN A 419 -16.74 23.82 12.25
CA GLN A 419 -18.19 24.00 12.18
C GLN A 419 -18.68 23.57 10.81
N ASN A 420 -19.67 22.68 10.79
CA ASN A 420 -20.28 22.22 9.54
C ASN A 420 -21.06 23.36 8.88
N ASN A 421 -20.89 23.49 7.57
CA ASN A 421 -21.79 24.35 6.79
C ASN A 421 -23.11 23.61 6.64
N ILE A 422 -24.16 24.10 7.32
CA ILE A 422 -25.48 23.46 7.33
C ILE A 422 -26.15 23.41 5.95
N ASN A 423 -25.66 24.19 4.99
CA ASN A 423 -26.14 24.24 3.61
C ASN A 423 -25.27 23.43 2.64
N GLU A 424 -24.27 22.70 3.13
CA GLU A 424 -23.48 21.78 2.32
C GLU A 424 -23.56 20.36 2.84
N LEU A 425 -23.47 19.40 1.92
CA LEU A 425 -23.40 17.98 2.21
C LEU A 425 -22.21 17.36 1.49
N LYS A 426 -21.32 16.68 2.23
CA LYS A 426 -20.22 15.89 1.67
C LYS A 426 -20.57 14.41 1.70
N VAL A 427 -20.63 13.78 0.52
CA VAL A 427 -20.85 12.35 0.40
C VAL A 427 -19.59 11.70 -0.16
N LEU A 428 -19.08 10.69 0.55
CA LEU A 428 -17.99 9.84 0.09
C LEU A 428 -18.56 8.49 -0.33
N ASN A 429 -18.23 8.03 -1.53
CA ASN A 429 -18.46 6.66 -1.95
C ASN A 429 -17.15 5.87 -1.93
N TRP A 430 -17.15 4.67 -1.37
CA TRP A 430 -15.95 3.84 -1.36
C TRP A 430 -16.24 2.34 -1.25
N ASN A 431 -15.81 1.57 -2.25
CA ASN A 431 -15.55 0.14 -2.10
C ASN A 431 -14.24 -0.07 -1.33
N ILE A 432 -14.33 -0.66 -0.14
CA ILE A 432 -13.16 -0.83 0.74
C ILE A 432 -12.50 -2.20 0.62
N TRP A 433 -12.99 -3.07 -0.27
CA TRP A 433 -12.41 -4.36 -0.65
C TRP A 433 -12.18 -5.36 0.49
N HIS A 434 -12.93 -6.46 0.49
CA HIS A 434 -12.82 -7.50 1.53
C HIS A 434 -12.99 -6.97 2.98
N GLY A 435 -13.70 -5.85 3.16
CA GLY A 435 -13.86 -5.18 4.45
C GLY A 435 -12.66 -4.31 4.84
N GLY A 436 -11.76 -3.99 3.92
CA GLY A 436 -10.58 -3.18 4.19
C GLY A 436 -9.58 -3.88 5.09
N ILE A 437 -9.51 -5.21 5.05
CA ILE A 437 -8.67 -6.03 5.94
C ILE A 437 -7.44 -6.61 5.25
N GLU A 438 -7.14 -6.20 4.01
CA GLU A 438 -5.96 -6.63 3.26
C GLU A 438 -4.67 -6.24 3.98
N LYS A 439 -4.67 -5.09 4.65
CA LYS A 439 -3.61 -4.65 5.58
C LYS A 439 -3.77 -5.22 7.00
N GLY A 440 -4.53 -6.30 7.16
CA GLY A 440 -4.90 -6.89 8.44
C GLY A 440 -6.18 -6.28 9.06
N LYS A 441 -6.75 -7.00 10.04
CA LYS A 441 -8.06 -6.71 10.64
C LYS A 441 -8.11 -5.42 11.48
N ASP A 442 -6.94 -4.87 11.83
CA ASP A 442 -6.82 -3.67 12.66
C ASP A 442 -6.27 -2.49 11.89
N LEU A 443 -5.13 -2.65 11.22
CA LEU A 443 -4.46 -1.55 10.52
C LEU A 443 -5.26 -1.05 9.32
N GLY A 444 -5.80 -1.94 8.48
CA GLY A 444 -6.58 -1.55 7.30
C GLY A 444 -7.83 -0.72 7.63
N PRO A 445 -8.73 -1.19 8.53
CA PRO A 445 -9.88 -0.40 8.95
C PRO A 445 -9.51 0.93 9.63
N LYS A 446 -8.38 0.98 10.36
CA LYS A 446 -7.86 2.21 10.96
C LYS A 446 -7.45 3.23 9.88
N GLN A 447 -6.70 2.80 8.87
CA GLN A 447 -6.29 3.66 7.74
C GLN A 447 -7.50 4.19 6.96
N ILE A 448 -8.52 3.36 6.75
CA ILE A 448 -9.79 3.78 6.12
C ILE A 448 -10.46 4.89 6.94
N ALA A 449 -10.54 4.74 8.27
CA ALA A 449 -11.10 5.79 9.13
C ALA A 449 -10.26 7.08 9.13
N GLU A 450 -8.92 6.98 9.08
CA GLU A 450 -8.04 8.15 8.95
C GLU A 450 -8.31 8.93 7.66
N ILE A 451 -8.50 8.22 6.54
CA ILE A 451 -8.84 8.81 5.23
C ILE A 451 -10.21 9.49 5.29
N ILE A 452 -11.25 8.82 5.78
CA ILE A 452 -12.61 9.39 5.90
C ILE A 452 -12.60 10.64 6.81
N LYS A 453 -11.82 10.61 7.90
CA LYS A 453 -11.67 11.78 8.78
C LYS A 453 -10.95 12.94 8.09
N ALA A 454 -9.98 12.65 7.23
CA ALA A 454 -9.23 13.65 6.49
C ALA A 454 -10.05 14.31 5.37
N THR A 455 -10.94 13.56 4.70
CA THR A 455 -11.88 14.11 3.71
C THR A 455 -13.00 14.95 4.34
N ASP A 456 -13.24 14.77 5.65
CA ASP A 456 -14.34 15.42 6.37
C ASP A 456 -15.72 15.08 5.81
N ALA A 457 -15.88 13.88 5.23
CA ALA A 457 -17.14 13.42 4.66
C ALA A 457 -18.26 13.38 5.71
N ASP A 458 -19.47 13.81 5.37
CA ASP A 458 -20.61 13.79 6.29
C ASP A 458 -21.35 12.44 6.24
N ILE A 459 -21.47 11.87 5.04
CA ILE A 459 -22.10 10.58 4.81
C ILE A 459 -21.15 9.73 3.94
N VAL A 460 -21.07 8.43 4.23
CA VAL A 460 -20.28 7.47 3.45
C VAL A 460 -21.19 6.35 2.95
N THR A 461 -21.25 6.14 1.63
CA THR A 461 -21.77 4.91 1.02
C THR A 461 -20.62 3.92 0.88
N MET A 462 -20.66 2.83 1.64
CA MET A 462 -19.54 1.93 1.79
C MET A 462 -19.87 0.55 1.24
N VAL A 463 -18.99 0.07 0.37
CA VAL A 463 -19.15 -1.16 -0.41
C VAL A 463 -18.08 -2.17 0.00
N GLU A 464 -18.40 -3.46 -0.06
CA GLU A 464 -17.56 -4.57 0.42
C GLU A 464 -17.14 -4.44 1.89
N THR A 465 -18.10 -4.09 2.75
CA THR A 465 -17.87 -3.83 4.16
C THR A 465 -17.53 -5.09 4.96
N TYR A 466 -18.21 -6.21 4.66
CA TYR A 466 -18.01 -7.55 5.25
C TYR A 466 -17.72 -7.61 6.76
N GLY A 467 -18.34 -6.71 7.53
CA GLY A 467 -18.28 -6.67 9.00
C GLY A 467 -17.29 -5.67 9.61
N SER A 468 -16.48 -4.94 8.84
CA SER A 468 -15.59 -3.89 9.37
C SER A 468 -16.28 -2.52 9.53
N GLY A 469 -17.41 -2.29 8.86
CA GLY A 469 -18.08 -0.98 8.79
C GLY A 469 -18.48 -0.41 10.14
N GLN A 470 -19.00 -1.22 11.07
CA GLN A 470 -19.32 -0.76 12.42
C GLN A 470 -18.07 -0.26 13.14
N LYS A 471 -16.96 -0.99 13.05
CA LYS A 471 -15.68 -0.60 13.67
C LYS A 471 -15.18 0.73 13.10
N ILE A 472 -15.32 0.93 11.78
CA ILE A 472 -14.96 2.18 11.10
C ILE A 472 -15.88 3.31 11.58
N ALA A 473 -17.19 3.08 11.65
CA ALA A 473 -18.16 4.06 12.15
C ALA A 473 -17.87 4.47 13.60
N ASP A 474 -17.52 3.52 14.46
CA ASP A 474 -17.17 3.77 15.86
C ASP A 474 -15.92 4.66 15.98
N MET A 475 -14.89 4.43 15.15
CA MET A 475 -13.68 5.28 15.10
C MET A 475 -13.98 6.71 14.63
N LEU A 476 -15.01 6.88 13.81
CA LEU A 476 -15.47 8.18 13.29
C LEU A 476 -16.49 8.87 14.23
N GLY A 477 -17.14 8.10 15.11
CA GLY A 477 -18.30 8.55 15.89
C GLY A 477 -19.56 8.74 15.03
N TYR A 478 -19.73 7.94 13.97
CA TYR A 478 -20.83 8.06 13.03
C TYR A 478 -21.97 7.09 13.37
N GLN A 479 -23.19 7.44 12.99
CA GLN A 479 -24.30 6.49 12.89
C GLN A 479 -23.98 5.47 11.81
N PHE A 480 -24.46 4.23 11.99
CA PHE A 480 -24.16 3.12 11.10
C PHE A 480 -25.42 2.34 10.76
N TYR A 481 -25.63 2.11 9.46
CA TYR A 481 -26.64 1.21 8.94
C TYR A 481 -26.00 0.11 8.10
N GLN A 482 -26.36 -1.13 8.43
CA GLN A 482 -26.17 -2.31 7.58
C GLN A 482 -27.44 -3.16 7.62
N PRO A 483 -27.82 -3.81 6.50
CA PRO A 483 -29.08 -4.59 6.42
C PRO A 483 -29.02 -5.90 7.23
N SER A 484 -27.81 -6.43 7.43
CA SER A 484 -27.52 -7.61 8.26
C SER A 484 -26.04 -7.63 8.65
N LYS A 485 -25.67 -8.43 9.66
CA LYS A 485 -24.29 -8.54 10.13
C LYS A 485 -23.39 -9.11 9.03
N GLY A 486 -22.32 -8.39 8.69
CA GLY A 486 -21.36 -8.84 7.68
C GLY A 486 -21.85 -8.65 6.24
N ALA A 487 -22.89 -7.84 6.04
CA ALA A 487 -23.37 -7.50 4.71
C ALA A 487 -22.31 -6.79 3.86
N ASN A 488 -22.48 -6.87 2.54
CA ASN A 488 -21.67 -6.17 1.55
C ASN A 488 -21.75 -4.65 1.72
N LEU A 489 -22.97 -4.12 1.81
CA LEU A 489 -23.22 -2.68 1.76
C LEU A 489 -23.53 -2.11 3.14
N SER A 490 -23.04 -0.90 3.37
CA SER A 490 -23.38 -0.13 4.57
C SER A 490 -23.41 1.38 4.30
N ILE A 491 -24.07 2.12 5.18
CA ILE A 491 -24.12 3.58 5.15
C ILE A 491 -23.67 4.10 6.51
N LEU A 492 -22.69 4.99 6.51
CA LEU A 492 -22.22 5.70 7.69
C LEU A 492 -22.65 7.15 7.60
N SER A 493 -23.15 7.74 8.68
CA SER A 493 -23.64 9.11 8.68
C SER A 493 -23.24 9.85 9.96
N ARG A 494 -22.66 11.03 9.80
CA ARG A 494 -22.45 12.00 10.89
C ARG A 494 -23.78 12.49 11.46
N TYR A 495 -24.84 12.48 10.66
CA TYR A 495 -26.16 12.99 10.99
C TYR A 495 -27.18 11.87 11.26
N PRO A 496 -28.31 12.15 11.93
CA PRO A 496 -29.31 11.13 12.26
C PRO A 496 -29.87 10.42 11.03
N ILE A 497 -29.83 9.08 11.06
CA ILE A 497 -30.53 8.22 10.10
C ILE A 497 -31.97 8.08 10.60
N LEU A 498 -32.95 8.58 9.83
CA LEU A 498 -34.37 8.56 10.17
C LEU A 498 -35.05 7.27 9.75
N GLU A 499 -34.73 6.80 8.55
CA GLU A 499 -35.33 5.61 7.95
C GLU A 499 -34.25 4.82 7.20
N THR A 500 -34.44 3.51 7.12
CA THR A 500 -33.57 2.60 6.37
C THR A 500 -34.41 1.79 5.40
N TYR A 501 -33.90 1.59 4.19
CA TYR A 501 -34.58 0.92 3.10
C TYR A 501 -33.81 -0.35 2.73
N LYS A 502 -34.52 -1.48 2.76
CA LYS A 502 -34.07 -2.76 2.20
C LYS A 502 -34.41 -2.85 0.73
N SER A 503 -33.60 -3.58 -0.03
CA SER A 503 -33.81 -3.71 -1.47
C SER A 503 -34.84 -4.77 -1.83
N GLY A 504 -35.68 -4.44 -2.81
CA GLY A 504 -36.60 -5.36 -3.48
C GLY A 504 -35.93 -6.27 -4.51
N LYS A 505 -34.68 -5.96 -4.91
CA LYS A 505 -33.80 -6.88 -5.64
C LYS A 505 -33.07 -7.78 -4.64
N SER A 506 -32.22 -7.20 -3.80
CA SER A 506 -31.46 -7.87 -2.74
C SER A 506 -30.58 -6.86 -2.01
N ASP A 507 -30.52 -6.97 -0.67
CA ASP A 507 -29.67 -6.15 0.19
C ASP A 507 -28.16 -6.31 -0.10
N PHE A 508 -27.76 -7.32 -0.88
CA PHE A 508 -26.39 -7.46 -1.37
C PHE A 508 -26.03 -6.44 -2.45
N PHE A 509 -27.03 -6.00 -3.23
CA PHE A 509 -26.86 -5.13 -4.39
C PHE A 509 -27.21 -3.67 -4.12
N CYS A 510 -28.10 -3.43 -3.17
CA CYS A 510 -28.67 -2.10 -2.95
C CYS A 510 -29.18 -1.97 -1.51
N VAL A 511 -28.85 -0.86 -0.85
CA VAL A 511 -29.45 -0.46 0.45
C VAL A 511 -29.62 1.04 0.48
N GLY A 512 -30.67 1.53 1.14
CA GLY A 512 -30.95 2.96 1.23
C GLY A 512 -31.12 3.47 2.66
N ALA A 513 -30.97 4.77 2.83
CA ALA A 513 -31.25 5.46 4.08
C ALA A 513 -31.82 6.87 3.81
N LYS A 514 -32.63 7.36 4.75
CA LYS A 514 -33.03 8.75 4.82
C LYS A 514 -32.32 9.43 5.99
N VAL A 515 -31.67 10.54 5.73
CA VAL A 515 -30.83 11.25 6.70
C VAL A 515 -31.36 12.66 6.90
N LYS A 516 -31.44 13.09 8.17
CA LYS A 516 -31.81 14.46 8.54
C LYS A 516 -30.57 15.34 8.62
N LEU A 517 -30.52 16.40 7.82
CA LEU A 517 -29.41 17.35 7.79
C LEU A 517 -29.55 18.42 8.89
N PRO A 518 -28.45 19.12 9.25
CA PRO A 518 -28.49 20.16 10.28
C PRO A 518 -29.40 21.36 9.98
N ASN A 519 -29.73 21.59 8.70
CA ASN A 519 -30.69 22.62 8.28
C ASN A 519 -32.15 22.11 8.23
N GLU A 520 -32.44 20.99 8.90
CA GLU A 520 -33.74 20.32 8.96
C GLU A 520 -34.22 19.69 7.64
N ARG A 521 -33.48 19.82 6.53
CA ARG A 521 -33.80 19.10 5.30
C ARG A 521 -33.53 17.61 5.44
N GLU A 522 -34.28 16.83 4.68
CA GLU A 522 -34.04 15.40 4.52
C GLU A 522 -33.35 15.15 3.18
N VAL A 523 -32.47 14.16 3.15
CA VAL A 523 -31.90 13.59 1.92
C VAL A 523 -32.06 12.08 1.97
N LYS A 524 -32.39 11.49 0.82
CA LYS A 524 -32.39 10.04 0.67
C LYS A 524 -31.14 9.63 -0.10
N LEU A 525 -30.51 8.54 0.30
CA LEU A 525 -29.36 8.01 -0.40
C LEU A 525 -29.37 6.50 -0.50
N TRP A 526 -28.76 5.98 -1.55
CA TRP A 526 -28.54 4.56 -1.77
C TRP A 526 -27.07 4.25 -2.01
N SER A 527 -26.63 3.15 -1.41
CA SER A 527 -25.36 2.48 -1.70
C SER A 527 -25.64 1.29 -2.58
N ILE A 528 -24.82 1.07 -3.63
CA ILE A 528 -24.95 -0.09 -4.51
C ILE A 528 -23.63 -0.83 -4.72
N TRP A 529 -23.77 -2.10 -5.11
CA TRP A 529 -22.76 -2.91 -5.77
C TRP A 529 -23.48 -3.76 -6.81
N ILE A 530 -23.12 -3.66 -8.08
CA ILE A 530 -23.73 -4.47 -9.15
C ILE A 530 -22.68 -5.37 -9.80
N ARG A 531 -23.11 -6.42 -10.49
CA ARG A 531 -22.17 -7.40 -11.06
C ARG A 531 -21.39 -6.80 -12.22
N TYR A 532 -20.12 -7.19 -12.32
CA TYR A 532 -19.27 -7.00 -13.50
C TYR A 532 -19.42 -8.17 -14.48
N TRP A 533 -19.04 -7.94 -15.74
CA TRP A 533 -18.88 -8.99 -16.74
C TRP A 533 -17.48 -9.62 -16.69
N GLY A 534 -17.35 -10.87 -17.14
CA GLY A 534 -16.12 -11.67 -16.98
C GLY A 534 -14.94 -11.28 -17.88
N ALA A 535 -14.99 -10.16 -18.60
CA ALA A 535 -13.92 -9.59 -19.42
C ALA A 535 -13.60 -8.17 -18.93
N ASP A 536 -13.49 -8.10 -17.61
CA ASP A 536 -13.40 -6.93 -16.75
C ASP A 536 -12.19 -6.02 -17.04
N TYR A 537 -12.14 -4.93 -16.27
CA TYR A 537 -11.10 -3.90 -16.27
C TYR A 537 -9.76 -4.38 -15.69
N THR A 538 -9.51 -5.70 -15.61
CA THR A 538 -8.26 -6.27 -15.09
C THR A 538 -7.25 -6.46 -16.22
N LEU A 539 -6.39 -7.48 -16.13
CA LEU A 539 -5.48 -7.89 -17.21
C LEU A 539 -6.22 -8.29 -18.50
N GLN A 540 -7.52 -8.61 -18.43
CA GLN A 540 -8.30 -8.98 -19.63
C GLN A 540 -8.43 -7.85 -20.64
N GLN A 541 -8.27 -6.59 -20.23
CA GLN A 541 -8.26 -5.43 -21.14
C GLN A 541 -7.17 -5.51 -22.22
N TYR A 542 -6.12 -6.30 -21.99
CA TYR A 542 -5.03 -6.53 -22.93
C TYR A 542 -5.29 -7.74 -23.87
N SER A 543 -6.36 -8.50 -23.64
CA SER A 543 -6.70 -9.65 -24.46
C SER A 543 -7.27 -9.21 -25.80
N LYS A 544 -6.65 -9.69 -26.88
CA LYS A 544 -7.05 -9.37 -28.26
C LYS A 544 -8.27 -10.17 -28.73
N LYS A 545 -8.85 -11.02 -27.87
CA LYS A 545 -10.02 -11.84 -28.22
C LYS A 545 -11.33 -11.05 -28.14
N TYR A 546 -11.35 -9.93 -27.41
CA TYR A 546 -12.54 -9.10 -27.24
C TYR A 546 -12.61 -7.96 -28.26
N THR A 547 -13.82 -7.52 -28.53
CA THR A 547 -14.17 -6.36 -29.35
C THR A 547 -15.08 -5.42 -28.57
N ALA A 548 -15.26 -4.17 -29.00
CA ALA A 548 -16.18 -3.23 -28.35
C ALA A 548 -17.63 -3.77 -28.27
N LYS A 549 -18.04 -4.61 -29.23
CA LYS A 549 -19.35 -5.28 -29.21
C LYS A 549 -19.47 -6.27 -28.04
N ASP A 550 -18.39 -6.98 -27.73
CA ASP A 550 -18.37 -7.91 -26.60
C ASP A 550 -18.53 -7.14 -25.29
N TRP A 551 -17.80 -6.02 -25.12
CA TRP A 551 -17.94 -5.14 -23.95
C TRP A 551 -19.38 -4.66 -23.75
N ILE A 552 -20.03 -4.19 -24.81
CA ILE A 552 -21.43 -3.76 -24.76
C ILE A 552 -22.35 -4.92 -24.37
N GLN A 553 -22.16 -6.10 -24.97
CA GLN A 553 -23.00 -7.27 -24.67
C GLN A 553 -22.84 -7.72 -23.22
N GLY A 554 -21.61 -7.73 -22.71
CA GLY A 554 -21.31 -8.05 -21.31
C GLY A 554 -21.99 -7.11 -20.33
N ASP A 555 -21.88 -5.80 -20.58
CA ASP A 555 -22.51 -4.76 -19.77
C ASP A 555 -24.04 -4.92 -19.76
N LEU A 556 -24.65 -5.22 -20.91
CA LEU A 556 -26.10 -5.49 -21.04
C LEU A 556 -26.57 -6.70 -20.22
N GLU A 557 -25.78 -7.78 -20.22
CA GLU A 557 -26.13 -9.04 -19.56
C GLU A 557 -25.93 -9.00 -18.04
N THR A 558 -25.13 -8.05 -17.55
CA THR A 558 -24.71 -7.95 -16.14
C THR A 558 -25.15 -6.63 -15.50
N SER A 559 -24.30 -5.60 -15.49
CA SER A 559 -24.49 -4.34 -14.76
C SER A 559 -25.77 -3.63 -15.17
N TYR A 560 -26.08 -3.58 -16.47
CA TYR A 560 -27.30 -2.95 -16.99
C TYR A 560 -28.57 -3.60 -16.43
N LYS A 561 -28.59 -4.94 -16.42
CA LYS A 561 -29.74 -5.73 -15.92
C LYS A 561 -29.94 -5.50 -14.42
N ASP A 562 -28.86 -5.49 -13.65
CA ASP A 562 -28.92 -5.24 -12.21
C ASP A 562 -29.39 -3.83 -11.90
N LEU A 563 -28.84 -2.82 -12.59
CA LEU A 563 -29.22 -1.43 -12.41
C LEU A 563 -30.68 -1.17 -12.80
N SER A 564 -31.14 -1.72 -13.93
CA SER A 564 -32.54 -1.61 -14.37
C SER A 564 -33.51 -2.11 -13.30
N GLU A 565 -33.20 -3.26 -12.69
CA GLU A 565 -34.02 -3.84 -11.64
C GLU A 565 -34.00 -3.01 -10.35
N ILE A 566 -32.86 -2.45 -9.97
CA ILE A 566 -32.74 -1.55 -8.81
C ILE A 566 -33.54 -0.27 -9.03
N LEU A 567 -33.42 0.36 -10.21
CA LEU A 567 -34.17 1.58 -10.53
C LEU A 567 -35.68 1.35 -10.44
N GLU A 568 -36.16 0.23 -10.96
CA GLU A 568 -37.58 -0.15 -10.91
C GLU A 568 -38.06 -0.51 -9.51
N LYS A 569 -37.37 -1.44 -8.84
CA LYS A 569 -37.84 -2.04 -7.58
C LYS A 569 -37.53 -1.21 -6.35
N ASP A 570 -36.50 -0.37 -6.40
CA ASP A 570 -35.99 0.34 -5.22
C ASP A 570 -36.09 1.85 -5.35
N ILE A 571 -35.68 2.42 -6.49
CA ILE A 571 -35.61 3.89 -6.59
C ILE A 571 -36.97 4.49 -6.93
N ARG A 572 -37.69 3.99 -7.94
CA ARG A 572 -39.01 4.54 -8.34
C ARG A 572 -40.02 4.61 -7.20
N LYS A 573 -40.05 3.61 -6.30
CA LYS A 573 -40.99 3.60 -5.16
C LYS A 573 -40.67 4.61 -4.06
N HIS A 574 -39.45 5.16 -4.05
CA HIS A 574 -38.97 6.06 -3.00
C HIS A 574 -38.65 7.48 -3.50
N ASP A 575 -38.68 7.68 -4.81
CA ASP A 575 -38.65 9.00 -5.42
C ASP A 575 -40.03 9.65 -5.31
N ASP A 576 -40.16 10.57 -4.36
CA ASP A 576 -41.38 11.34 -4.12
C ASP A 576 -41.38 12.69 -4.87
N GLY A 577 -40.32 13.01 -5.63
CA GLY A 577 -40.14 14.28 -6.32
C GLY A 577 -39.89 15.49 -5.41
N THR A 578 -39.90 15.32 -4.09
CA THR A 578 -39.80 16.40 -3.09
C THR A 578 -38.53 16.31 -2.23
N THR A 579 -37.96 15.11 -2.10
CA THR A 579 -36.73 14.86 -1.34
C THR A 579 -35.56 14.64 -2.30
N PRO A 580 -34.43 15.34 -2.15
CA PRO A 580 -33.24 15.09 -2.97
C PRO A 580 -32.73 13.67 -2.76
N LEU A 581 -32.24 13.06 -3.85
CA LEU A 581 -31.79 11.68 -3.88
C LEU A 581 -30.35 11.58 -4.36
N ILE A 582 -29.51 10.85 -3.62
CA ILE A 582 -28.14 10.50 -3.98
C ILE A 582 -28.04 9.00 -4.21
N PHE A 583 -27.42 8.58 -5.30
CA PHE A 583 -27.31 7.18 -5.69
C PHE A 583 -25.84 6.89 -6.00
N ALA A 584 -25.17 6.12 -5.15
CA ALA A 584 -23.73 5.95 -5.19
C ALA A 584 -23.32 4.51 -4.93
N GLY A 585 -22.14 4.11 -5.40
CA GLY A 585 -21.66 2.76 -5.20
C GLY A 585 -20.65 2.33 -6.27
N ASP A 586 -20.37 1.04 -6.25
CA ASP A 586 -19.58 0.36 -7.27
C ASP A 586 -20.53 -0.15 -8.36
N PHE A 587 -20.46 0.49 -9.53
CA PHE A 587 -21.27 0.13 -10.69
C PHE A 587 -20.62 -1.00 -11.50
N ASN A 588 -19.37 -1.36 -11.22
CA ASN A 588 -18.64 -2.41 -11.95
C ASN A 588 -18.71 -2.26 -13.48
N SER A 589 -18.91 -1.02 -13.95
CA SER A 589 -19.14 -0.64 -15.33
C SER A 589 -18.65 0.79 -15.51
N CYS A 590 -17.89 1.05 -16.58
CA CYS A 590 -17.48 2.38 -17.01
C CYS A 590 -18.58 3.07 -17.83
N SER A 591 -18.58 4.39 -17.86
CA SER A 591 -19.57 5.18 -18.60
C SER A 591 -19.20 5.37 -20.08
N HIS A 592 -20.22 5.48 -20.93
CA HIS A 592 -20.10 5.97 -22.30
C HIS A 592 -19.53 7.42 -22.36
N LEU A 593 -19.57 8.16 -21.25
CA LEU A 593 -18.94 9.48 -21.10
C LEU A 593 -17.44 9.41 -20.82
N ASP A 594 -16.92 8.23 -20.47
CA ASP A 594 -15.50 8.01 -20.16
C ASP A 594 -14.81 7.31 -21.34
N PHE A 595 -15.48 6.33 -21.96
CA PHE A 595 -14.92 5.52 -23.05
C PHE A 595 -15.12 6.16 -24.43
N THR A 596 -14.65 7.39 -24.58
CA THR A 596 -14.78 8.20 -25.79
C THR A 596 -13.56 8.07 -26.71
N GLU A 597 -13.69 8.53 -27.96
CA GLU A 597 -12.51 8.73 -28.81
C GLU A 597 -11.49 9.71 -28.22
N GLY A 598 -11.96 10.71 -27.46
CA GLY A 598 -11.11 11.70 -26.81
C GLY A 598 -10.21 11.07 -25.76
N ALA A 599 -10.79 10.26 -24.88
CA ALA A 599 -10.06 9.50 -23.87
C ALA A 599 -9.04 8.54 -24.50
N ALA A 600 -9.44 7.77 -25.53
CA ALA A 600 -8.55 6.86 -26.22
C ALA A 600 -7.36 7.58 -26.88
N LYS A 601 -7.59 8.73 -27.52
CA LYS A 601 -6.51 9.57 -28.10
C LYS A 601 -5.58 10.16 -27.04
N ALA A 602 -6.07 10.36 -25.82
CA ALA A 602 -5.26 10.78 -24.67
C ALA A 602 -4.46 9.62 -24.03
N GLY A 603 -4.60 8.39 -24.54
CA GLY A 603 -3.89 7.21 -24.04
C GLY A 603 -4.58 6.50 -22.87
N LEU A 604 -5.85 6.81 -22.62
CA LEU A 604 -6.65 6.21 -21.56
C LEU A 604 -7.36 4.92 -22.03
N HIS A 605 -7.79 4.12 -21.05
CA HIS A 605 -8.61 2.92 -21.17
C HIS A 605 -8.01 1.89 -22.13
N ASN A 606 -6.68 1.82 -22.20
CA ASN A 606 -5.95 0.99 -23.17
C ASN A 606 -6.42 1.20 -24.64
N GLY A 607 -6.92 2.41 -24.96
CA GLY A 607 -7.42 2.77 -26.28
C GLY A 607 -8.83 2.29 -26.60
N TRP A 608 -9.56 1.71 -25.65
CA TRP A 608 -10.94 1.27 -25.85
C TRP A 608 -11.88 2.46 -26.07
N VAL A 609 -12.73 2.35 -27.10
CA VAL A 609 -13.87 3.25 -27.36
C VAL A 609 -15.13 2.40 -27.37
N VAL A 610 -15.99 2.59 -26.37
CA VAL A 610 -17.15 1.73 -26.15
C VAL A 610 -18.33 2.55 -25.66
N ASP A 611 -19.46 2.42 -26.33
CA ASP A 611 -20.72 3.08 -25.98
C ASP A 611 -21.47 2.30 -24.89
N MET A 612 -20.94 2.33 -23.66
CA MET A 612 -21.41 1.53 -22.52
C MET A 612 -22.87 1.85 -22.12
N PRO A 613 -23.79 0.87 -22.15
CA PRO A 613 -25.22 1.12 -21.93
C PRO A 613 -25.65 1.35 -20.48
N THR A 614 -24.99 0.76 -19.47
CA THR A 614 -25.43 0.82 -18.07
C THR A 614 -25.69 2.24 -17.60
N HIS A 615 -24.76 3.16 -17.82
CA HIS A 615 -24.87 4.54 -17.32
C HIS A 615 -25.86 5.41 -18.09
N LYS A 616 -26.33 4.98 -19.26
CA LYS A 616 -27.44 5.67 -19.95
C LYS A 616 -28.74 5.58 -19.18
N LEU A 617 -28.96 4.47 -18.46
CA LEU A 617 -30.12 4.31 -17.56
C LEU A 617 -30.16 5.39 -16.48
N MET A 618 -29.00 5.82 -15.98
CA MET A 618 -28.95 6.89 -14.97
C MET A 618 -29.41 8.22 -15.56
N HIS A 619 -28.99 8.56 -16.78
CA HIS A 619 -29.45 9.77 -17.47
C HIS A 619 -30.93 9.70 -17.85
N GLU A 620 -31.42 8.55 -18.31
CA GLU A 620 -32.84 8.32 -18.58
C GLU A 620 -33.70 8.44 -17.31
N ALA A 621 -33.15 8.07 -16.15
CA ALA A 621 -33.76 8.25 -14.83
C ALA A 621 -33.53 9.65 -14.23
N GLU A 622 -33.04 10.60 -15.02
CA GLU A 622 -32.79 12.01 -14.71
C GLU A 622 -31.73 12.26 -13.62
N PHE A 623 -30.84 11.28 -13.39
CA PHE A 623 -29.69 11.47 -12.54
C PHE A 623 -28.54 12.19 -13.26
N LYS A 624 -27.84 13.01 -12.49
CA LYS A 624 -26.60 13.67 -12.89
C LYS A 624 -25.40 12.97 -12.27
N ASP A 625 -24.39 12.70 -13.08
CA ASP A 625 -23.07 12.25 -12.63
C ASP A 625 -22.35 13.44 -11.98
N SER A 626 -22.17 13.43 -10.65
CA SER A 626 -21.55 14.56 -9.96
C SER A 626 -20.10 14.79 -10.37
N TYR A 627 -19.38 13.76 -10.81
CA TYR A 627 -18.00 13.90 -11.26
C TYR A 627 -17.95 14.53 -12.65
N ARG A 628 -18.67 13.97 -13.62
CA ARG A 628 -18.64 14.45 -15.01
C ARG A 628 -19.37 15.79 -15.21
N GLU A 629 -20.28 16.18 -14.30
CA GLU A 629 -20.85 17.54 -14.28
C GLU A 629 -19.81 18.60 -13.86
N ILE A 630 -18.90 18.26 -12.94
CA ILE A 630 -17.82 19.16 -12.49
C ILE A 630 -16.62 19.11 -13.45
N HIS A 631 -16.33 17.92 -13.99
CA HIS A 631 -15.17 17.63 -14.84
C HIS A 631 -15.61 17.11 -16.21
N PRO A 632 -16.18 17.95 -17.09
CA PRO A 632 -16.78 17.50 -18.34
C PRO A 632 -15.77 16.98 -19.39
N ASP A 633 -14.47 17.25 -19.24
CA ASP A 633 -13.41 16.83 -20.17
C ASP A 633 -12.70 15.57 -19.66
N GLU A 634 -13.13 14.42 -20.17
CA GLU A 634 -12.65 13.09 -19.80
C GLU A 634 -11.18 12.86 -20.13
N SER A 635 -10.63 13.60 -21.09
CA SER A 635 -9.22 13.46 -21.50
C SER A 635 -8.24 14.09 -20.50
N LYS A 636 -8.71 15.04 -19.68
CA LYS A 636 -7.91 15.71 -18.65
C LYS A 636 -8.18 15.15 -17.26
N ASP A 637 -9.46 14.95 -16.97
CA ASP A 637 -9.96 14.56 -15.66
C ASP A 637 -10.70 13.22 -15.81
N HIS A 638 -9.92 12.15 -16.02
CA HIS A 638 -10.46 10.81 -16.26
C HIS A 638 -11.17 10.23 -15.03
N GLY A 639 -10.67 10.53 -13.82
CA GLY A 639 -11.33 10.19 -12.56
C GLY A 639 -11.41 8.69 -12.27
N GLY A 640 -10.42 7.93 -12.71
CA GLY A 640 -10.42 6.47 -12.53
C GLY A 640 -10.44 6.09 -11.05
N THR A 641 -11.20 5.06 -10.73
CA THR A 641 -11.50 4.60 -9.36
C THR A 641 -11.14 3.15 -9.12
N TRP A 642 -10.96 2.35 -10.17
CA TRP A 642 -10.51 0.97 -10.08
C TRP A 642 -8.99 0.85 -10.04
N ALA A 643 -8.46 -0.22 -9.44
CA ALA A 643 -7.03 -0.59 -9.43
C ALA A 643 -6.08 0.49 -8.84
N ALA A 644 -6.51 1.19 -7.80
CA ALA A 644 -5.76 2.24 -7.10
C ALA A 644 -4.41 1.76 -6.54
N ASN A 645 -4.35 0.52 -6.03
CA ASN A 645 -3.10 -0.13 -5.64
C ASN A 645 -2.34 -0.67 -6.87
N TYR A 646 -3.03 -1.18 -7.89
CA TYR A 646 -2.48 -1.73 -9.14
C TYR A 646 -2.39 -0.70 -10.28
N ARG A 647 -1.80 0.48 -10.01
CA ARG A 647 -1.66 1.72 -10.83
C ARG A 647 -1.56 1.67 -12.37
N TRP A 648 -1.44 0.50 -12.99
CA TRP A 648 -1.51 0.29 -14.45
C TRP A 648 -2.94 0.25 -15.01
N SER A 649 -3.96 0.31 -14.16
CA SER A 649 -5.38 0.32 -14.56
C SER A 649 -6.20 1.34 -13.77
N ASP A 650 -5.55 2.40 -13.28
CA ASP A 650 -6.15 3.44 -12.43
C ASP A 650 -6.92 4.52 -13.21
N ASP A 651 -7.14 4.31 -14.50
CA ASP A 651 -7.90 5.19 -15.37
C ASP A 651 -9.36 4.75 -15.58
N PHE A 652 -9.73 3.53 -15.18
CA PHE A 652 -11.12 3.05 -15.25
C PHE A 652 -11.95 3.57 -14.09
N ARG A 653 -13.04 4.29 -14.40
CA ARG A 653 -13.99 4.82 -13.42
C ARG A 653 -15.20 3.90 -13.33
N ILE A 654 -15.36 3.21 -12.21
CA ILE A 654 -16.50 2.29 -11.95
C ILE A 654 -17.28 2.64 -10.67
N ASP A 655 -16.70 3.46 -9.80
CA ASP A 655 -17.36 4.05 -8.64
C ASP A 655 -17.94 5.42 -8.96
N TYR A 656 -19.22 5.63 -8.61
CA TYR A 656 -19.94 6.87 -8.97
C TYR A 656 -20.73 7.43 -7.79
N ILE A 657 -20.95 8.75 -7.84
CA ILE A 657 -21.97 9.45 -7.06
C ILE A 657 -22.89 10.18 -8.04
N TYR A 658 -24.10 9.65 -8.19
CA TYR A 658 -25.19 10.28 -8.93
C TYR A 658 -26.13 11.03 -7.99
N TYR A 659 -26.77 12.08 -8.49
CA TYR A 659 -27.78 12.80 -7.71
C TYR A 659 -28.91 13.36 -8.57
N LYS A 660 -30.08 13.58 -7.95
CA LYS A 660 -31.22 14.29 -8.54
C LYS A 660 -32.17 14.86 -7.48
N GLY A 661 -33.19 15.57 -7.94
CA GLY A 661 -34.26 16.12 -7.09
C GLY A 661 -34.04 17.58 -6.69
N PRO A 662 -34.97 18.15 -5.90
CA PRO A 662 -35.02 19.58 -5.67
C PRO A 662 -33.94 20.08 -4.68
N GLY A 663 -33.40 21.26 -4.97
CA GLY A 663 -32.51 21.99 -4.07
C GLY A 663 -31.19 21.29 -3.76
N ILE A 664 -30.73 20.38 -4.63
CA ILE A 664 -29.40 19.77 -4.53
C ILE A 664 -28.59 20.10 -5.79
N LYS A 665 -27.32 20.47 -5.63
CA LYS A 665 -26.41 20.76 -6.74
C LYS A 665 -24.97 20.38 -6.40
N ALA A 666 -24.26 19.72 -7.30
CA ALA A 666 -22.83 19.46 -7.13
C ALA A 666 -22.03 20.77 -7.11
N LEU A 667 -21.15 20.92 -6.12
CA LEU A 667 -20.21 22.03 -5.95
C LEU A 667 -18.77 21.61 -6.28
N SER A 668 -18.42 20.37 -5.99
CA SER A 668 -17.15 19.74 -6.37
C SER A 668 -17.30 18.22 -6.33
N SER A 669 -16.44 17.52 -7.05
CA SER A 669 -16.31 16.06 -6.99
C SER A 669 -14.84 15.71 -7.22
N GLU A 670 -14.27 14.81 -6.42
CA GLU A 670 -12.86 14.44 -6.49
C GLU A 670 -12.64 12.96 -6.19
N VAL A 671 -11.60 12.38 -6.81
CA VAL A 671 -11.13 11.03 -6.51
C VAL A 671 -10.04 11.08 -5.47
N ILE A 672 -10.16 10.24 -4.44
CA ILE A 672 -9.21 10.10 -3.34
C ILE A 672 -8.55 8.73 -3.45
N SER A 673 -7.26 8.73 -3.76
CA SER A 673 -6.44 7.52 -4.01
C SER A 673 -5.16 7.46 -3.18
N HIS A 674 -5.07 8.30 -2.14
CA HIS A 674 -3.88 8.39 -1.30
C HIS A 674 -4.23 8.65 0.17
N HIS A 675 -3.36 8.17 1.06
CA HIS A 675 -3.48 8.39 2.50
C HIS A 675 -3.13 9.85 2.88
N PRO A 676 -3.70 10.44 3.96
CA PRO A 676 -3.32 11.77 4.43
C PRO A 676 -1.85 11.93 4.82
N GLN A 677 -1.19 10.83 5.15
CA GLN A 677 0.26 10.74 5.34
C GLN A 677 0.89 10.22 4.04
N ALA A 678 1.85 10.95 3.48
CA ALA A 678 2.46 10.64 2.20
C ALA A 678 3.18 9.28 2.20
N ASP A 679 3.14 8.57 1.08
CA ASP A 679 3.84 7.29 0.86
C ASP A 679 3.40 6.11 1.76
N VAL A 680 2.35 6.29 2.57
CA VAL A 680 1.62 5.17 3.19
C VAL A 680 0.82 4.47 2.11
N LEU A 681 0.92 3.14 2.04
CA LEU A 681 0.21 2.34 1.03
C LEU A 681 -1.31 2.47 1.18
N TRP A 682 -2.00 2.52 0.05
CA TRP A 682 -3.45 2.62 -0.01
C TRP A 682 -4.10 1.31 0.49
N PRO A 683 -5.16 1.36 1.34
CA PRO A 683 -5.68 0.17 2.03
C PRO A 683 -6.70 -0.66 1.24
N GLY A 684 -6.89 -0.37 -0.05
CA GLY A 684 -7.85 -1.06 -0.92
C GLY A 684 -7.40 -1.06 -2.37
N ASP A 685 -8.19 -1.64 -3.27
CA ASP A 685 -8.01 -1.61 -4.71
C ASP A 685 -8.88 -0.56 -5.41
N HIS A 686 -9.92 -0.04 -4.75
CA HIS A 686 -10.68 1.11 -5.25
C HIS A 686 -10.22 2.44 -4.61
N SER A 687 -10.21 3.50 -5.41
CA SER A 687 -10.17 4.88 -4.93
C SER A 687 -11.56 5.31 -4.47
N ALA A 688 -11.64 6.22 -3.51
CA ALA A 688 -12.91 6.78 -3.06
C ALA A 688 -13.32 7.97 -3.93
N VAL A 689 -14.62 8.26 -4.03
CA VAL A 689 -15.15 9.45 -4.69
C VAL A 689 -15.80 10.35 -3.65
N LEU A 690 -15.37 11.60 -3.55
CA LEU A 690 -15.95 12.59 -2.64
C LEU A 690 -16.67 13.69 -3.43
N SER A 691 -17.97 13.84 -3.23
CA SER A 691 -18.76 14.92 -3.82
C SER A 691 -19.32 15.86 -2.75
N ARG A 692 -19.21 17.16 -3.00
CA ARG A 692 -19.83 18.23 -2.20
C ARG A 692 -21.06 18.74 -2.90
N PHE A 693 -22.14 18.89 -2.15
CA PHE A 693 -23.42 19.39 -2.66
C PHE A 693 -23.86 20.63 -1.90
N ASP A 694 -24.42 21.60 -2.63
CA ASP A 694 -25.29 22.62 -2.04
C ASP A 694 -26.64 21.97 -1.73
N VAL A 695 -27.09 22.12 -0.49
CA VAL A 695 -28.36 21.63 0.04
C VAL A 695 -29.11 22.74 0.79
N SER A 696 -28.85 24.00 0.45
CA SER A 696 -29.56 25.14 1.02
C SER A 696 -31.09 25.00 0.92
N VAL A 697 -31.80 25.49 1.94
CA VAL A 697 -33.26 25.61 1.89
C VAL A 697 -33.57 26.77 0.94
N ALA A 698 -34.32 26.50 -0.13
CA ALA A 698 -34.79 27.57 -1.02
C ALA A 698 -35.53 28.63 -0.18
N LYS A 699 -35.11 29.90 -0.32
CA LYS A 699 -35.74 31.03 0.37
C LYS A 699 -37.12 31.34 -0.18
#